data_AF-A0A1H3MB53-F1
#
_entry.id   AF-A0A1H3MB53-F1
#
_cell.length_a   1.000
_cell.length_b   1.000
_cell.length_c   1.000
_cell.angle_alpha   90.00
_cell.angle_beta   90.00
_cell.angle_gamma   90.00
#
_symmetry.space_group_name_H-M   'P 1'
#
loop_
_entity.id
_entity.type
_entity.pdbx_description
1 polymer ?
#
loop_
_entity_poly.entity_id
_entity_poly.type
_entity_poly.pdbx_seq_one_letter_code
_entity_poly.pdbx_strand_id
1 'polypeptide(L)'
;MSVKKIARLALSPSKKLQRAIELRRQNGPFHGYLEDAAPDGTLQGWVYDRATGKGNLSVGLFAGSEMIAGGFANLNRNDVRDAYGNEANCGFRFFLTDSMLKTIETKGGALSVRTLGQNSMVIGSTTMVRDTSNPPTDSDDITACRFALADDLKELDALLALTPEGPLAKIKQPPFRQHAKMFTTEQINSEMPASGQFAYLDYVRYRYRMDQTFKVGSGLEANDRFLFWYLVSYRGQEKRRTPLSAKTVDYLNAPIVMGGQQFALSRIIWWRLSGRPDMLSTMNLNDRDSYFDILFWWASLDAPHLYFEDCLVPDRFADLLRGVHPSRRLDAWPLSYFTERFFKDTPRLHFLKPETAQGRKTLLLAMLLIALRRPDILRYIPQTSLEALLTPAANGGPSEFEAFLNDLRLHAPAAPLKTVEKTDTLKSIPTPISLDYNRYAAALRHKHFDLPSYSFMTRDEAGNRFEAAALPPVDPKAREVDVQLIGPLAKASGLGQATRLSADILRATGLDVRGVDFDLDNPAPEGFSSATKIEDYGPSRINLIHLNAESIPLAFAYQPDVFSNSYNIGYFFWELDKPAYCHYLGMEMLDEIWVSTDYGLEIYHKDADGKPVINVGMCYENTPNIERADSRDFVERRFQFDARHFVCLVAFDSFSFVQRKNPVAVLHAFQKAFANVPEARLIVKTQNRDSVFDAVQINLWDQVDTIVASDPRITVMNETLSYHNLLRLKAGSDCYISLHKSEGWGFGMIEAMNLGVPVVCTGYSGNMDFCTKDTAWLVNYIETPLQQDDYIFVRKGSVWAEPDVEHAAKQLRAAFDDPRARAAKANAARSLIHKDFSSEAISKRYGARLQDILKQGRHCSAA
;
A
#
# COMPACT_ATOMS: atom_id res chain seq x y z
N MET A 1 -14.22 -40.65 13.71
CA MET A 1 -13.88 -40.51 12.27
C MET A 1 -15.17 -40.20 11.54
N SER A 2 -15.33 -38.97 11.05
CA SER A 2 -16.55 -38.50 10.37
C SER A 2 -16.25 -37.15 9.69
N VAL A 3 -16.51 -37.07 8.38
CA VAL A 3 -16.86 -35.90 7.53
C VAL A 3 -15.94 -34.65 7.52
N LYS A 4 -14.96 -34.49 8.42
CA LYS A 4 -14.01 -33.35 8.41
C LYS A 4 -12.87 -33.43 7.40
N LYS A 5 -12.92 -34.40 6.48
CA LYS A 5 -11.91 -34.61 5.43
C LYS A 5 -12.62 -34.53 4.09
N ILE A 6 -12.35 -33.47 3.34
CA ILE A 6 -12.45 -33.26 1.88
C ILE A 6 -12.98 -31.85 1.61
N ALA A 7 -12.22 -31.09 0.82
CA ALA A 7 -12.51 -29.83 0.14
C ALA A 7 -12.02 -28.53 0.82
N ARG A 8 -10.89 -28.02 0.32
CA ARG A 8 -10.81 -26.57 0.06
C ARG A 8 -11.71 -26.28 -1.14
N LEU A 9 -12.81 -25.57 -0.90
CA LEU A 9 -13.61 -24.98 -1.97
C LEU A 9 -12.88 -23.72 -2.45
N ALA A 10 -12.20 -23.81 -3.59
CA ALA A 10 -11.74 -22.62 -4.29
C ALA A 10 -12.74 -22.28 -5.39
N LEU A 11 -13.35 -21.10 -5.31
CA LEU A 11 -14.07 -20.50 -6.43
C LEU A 11 -13.10 -20.34 -7.61
N SER A 12 -13.24 -21.15 -8.64
CA SER A 12 -12.70 -20.84 -9.96
C SER A 12 -13.82 -20.93 -10.98
N PRO A 13 -14.31 -19.79 -11.50
CA PRO A 13 -15.24 -19.82 -12.62
C PRO A 13 -14.47 -20.22 -13.89
N SER A 14 -15.02 -21.18 -14.64
CA SER A 14 -14.73 -21.25 -16.07
C SER A 14 -15.20 -19.95 -16.73
N LYS A 15 -14.29 -19.17 -17.32
CA LYS A 15 -14.59 -17.89 -17.99
C LYS A 15 -15.75 -17.98 -19.00
N LYS A 16 -15.96 -19.14 -19.63
CA LYS A 16 -17.09 -19.40 -20.55
C LYS A 16 -18.43 -19.55 -19.82
N LEU A 17 -18.42 -20.18 -18.65
CA LEU A 17 -19.62 -20.41 -17.84
C LEU A 17 -20.02 -19.13 -17.08
N GLN A 18 -19.05 -18.36 -16.60
CA GLN A 18 -19.26 -17.07 -15.95
C GLN A 18 -19.98 -16.08 -16.87
N ARG A 19 -19.56 -15.97 -18.13
CA ARG A 19 -20.20 -15.13 -19.14
C ARG A 19 -21.64 -15.56 -19.45
N ALA A 20 -21.91 -16.87 -19.48
CA ALA A 20 -23.26 -17.41 -19.69
C ALA A 20 -24.17 -17.24 -18.47
N ILE A 21 -23.62 -17.33 -17.26
CA ILE A 21 -24.32 -17.09 -15.98
C ILE A 21 -24.59 -15.60 -15.81
N GLU A 22 -23.65 -14.70 -16.10
CA GLU A 22 -23.84 -13.24 -16.03
C GLU A 22 -24.88 -12.76 -17.05
N LEU A 23 -24.85 -13.27 -18.29
CA LEU A 23 -25.88 -12.98 -19.31
C LEU A 23 -27.28 -13.47 -18.90
N ARG A 24 -27.39 -14.66 -18.27
CA ARG A 24 -28.68 -15.18 -17.77
C ARG A 24 -29.12 -14.51 -16.46
N ARG A 25 -28.19 -14.11 -15.59
CA ARG A 25 -28.46 -13.31 -14.38
C ARG A 25 -28.98 -11.92 -14.73
N GLN A 26 -28.64 -11.34 -15.88
CA GLN A 26 -29.18 -10.04 -16.27
C GLN A 26 -30.63 -10.14 -16.82
N ASN A 27 -31.01 -11.22 -17.52
CA ASN A 27 -32.28 -11.30 -18.28
C ASN A 27 -33.25 -12.45 -17.90
N GLY A 28 -33.00 -13.22 -16.83
CA GLY A 28 -33.85 -14.37 -16.43
C GLY A 28 -35.02 -14.03 -15.48
N PRO A 29 -36.02 -14.94 -15.32
CA PRO A 29 -37.19 -14.72 -14.46
C PRO A 29 -36.89 -14.79 -12.95
N PHE A 30 -35.74 -15.34 -12.55
CA PHE A 30 -35.33 -15.49 -11.15
C PHE A 30 -34.07 -14.67 -10.85
N HIS A 31 -33.94 -14.20 -9.61
CA HIS A 31 -32.70 -13.64 -9.07
C HIS A 31 -32.19 -14.57 -7.98
N GLY A 32 -30.94 -15.02 -8.05
CA GLY A 32 -30.36 -15.87 -7.01
C GLY A 32 -28.84 -15.90 -7.02
N TYR A 33 -28.29 -16.30 -5.88
CA TYR A 33 -26.85 -16.40 -5.64
C TYR A 33 -26.53 -17.68 -4.86
N LEU A 34 -25.44 -18.34 -5.24
CA LEU A 34 -24.83 -19.44 -4.49
C LEU A 34 -23.64 -18.87 -3.73
N GLU A 35 -23.63 -19.04 -2.42
CA GLU A 35 -22.54 -18.58 -1.55
C GLU A 35 -21.37 -19.56 -1.56
N ASP A 36 -20.24 -19.12 -1.02
CA ASP A 36 -19.12 -20.01 -0.73
C ASP A 36 -19.55 -21.09 0.26
N ALA A 37 -19.17 -22.33 -0.03
CA ALA A 37 -19.51 -23.41 0.87
C ALA A 37 -18.69 -23.30 2.16
N ALA A 38 -19.37 -23.54 3.27
CA ALA A 38 -18.79 -23.42 4.59
C ALA A 38 -17.81 -24.59 4.86
N PRO A 39 -16.83 -24.40 5.78
CA PRO A 39 -15.84 -25.44 6.12
C PRO A 39 -16.44 -26.74 6.67
N ASP A 40 -17.72 -26.75 7.04
CA ASP A 40 -18.47 -27.90 7.53
C ASP A 40 -19.13 -28.72 6.39
N GLY A 41 -18.88 -28.38 5.12
CA GLY A 41 -19.46 -29.06 3.96
C GLY A 41 -20.87 -28.60 3.59
N THR A 42 -21.31 -27.45 4.14
CA THR A 42 -22.61 -26.87 3.84
C THR A 42 -22.57 -25.97 2.61
N LEU A 43 -23.44 -26.24 1.63
CA LEU A 43 -23.71 -25.35 0.51
C LEU A 43 -24.98 -24.57 0.77
N GLN A 44 -24.91 -23.24 0.67
CA GLN A 44 -26.08 -22.38 0.90
C GLN A 44 -26.13 -21.24 -0.11
N GLY A 45 -27.30 -20.61 -0.20
CA GLY A 45 -27.54 -19.50 -1.10
C GLY A 45 -28.99 -19.05 -1.00
N TRP A 46 -29.41 -18.27 -1.97
CA TRP A 46 -30.77 -17.74 -2.03
C TRP A 46 -31.27 -17.59 -3.47
N VAL A 47 -32.59 -17.62 -3.66
CA VAL A 47 -33.25 -17.38 -4.94
C VAL A 47 -34.70 -16.91 -4.74
N TYR A 48 -35.14 -15.93 -5.52
CA TYR A 48 -36.52 -15.45 -5.57
C TYR A 48 -36.95 -15.12 -7.02
N ASP A 49 -38.25 -15.02 -7.25
CA ASP A 49 -38.85 -14.64 -8.54
C ASP A 49 -38.84 -13.12 -8.74
N ARG A 50 -38.26 -12.63 -9.85
CA ARG A 50 -38.08 -11.18 -10.07
C ARG A 50 -39.37 -10.42 -10.29
N ALA A 51 -40.36 -11.06 -10.92
CA ALA A 51 -41.62 -10.40 -11.26
C ALA A 51 -42.53 -10.26 -10.04
N THR A 52 -42.49 -11.24 -9.15
CA THR A 52 -43.41 -11.33 -8.00
C THR A 52 -42.75 -11.05 -6.65
N GLY A 53 -41.42 -11.05 -6.58
CA GLY A 53 -40.64 -10.93 -5.33
C GLY A 53 -40.77 -12.15 -4.40
N LYS A 54 -41.44 -13.23 -4.82
CA LYS A 54 -41.74 -14.39 -3.98
C LYS A 54 -40.56 -15.35 -3.87
N GLY A 55 -40.37 -15.88 -2.65
CA GLY A 55 -39.40 -16.94 -2.37
C GLY A 55 -40.00 -18.34 -2.45
N ASN A 56 -39.51 -19.27 -1.62
CA ASN A 56 -40.00 -20.65 -1.52
C ASN A 56 -39.97 -21.46 -2.83
N LEU A 57 -38.98 -21.18 -3.68
CA LEU A 57 -38.80 -21.86 -4.96
C LEU A 57 -38.17 -23.24 -4.78
N SER A 58 -38.56 -24.23 -5.58
CA SER A 58 -37.93 -25.55 -5.57
C SER A 58 -36.53 -25.48 -6.21
N VAL A 59 -35.53 -26.03 -5.52
CA VAL A 59 -34.12 -26.02 -5.93
C VAL A 59 -33.54 -27.43 -5.89
N GLY A 60 -32.68 -27.74 -6.85
CA GLY A 60 -31.95 -29.01 -6.94
C GLY A 60 -30.45 -28.79 -6.98
N LEU A 61 -29.72 -29.65 -6.29
CA LEU A 61 -28.28 -29.78 -6.33
C LEU A 61 -27.88 -30.86 -7.34
N PHE A 62 -26.99 -30.53 -8.26
CA PHE A 62 -26.58 -31.41 -9.36
C PHE A 62 -25.07 -31.62 -9.38
N ALA A 63 -24.63 -32.87 -9.58
CA ALA A 63 -23.28 -33.24 -9.97
C ALA A 63 -23.27 -33.51 -11.48
N GLY A 64 -22.65 -32.64 -12.26
CA GLY A 64 -22.78 -32.66 -13.73
C GLY A 64 -24.24 -32.50 -14.19
N SER A 65 -24.81 -33.56 -14.79
CA SER A 65 -26.23 -33.61 -15.22
C SER A 65 -27.15 -34.34 -14.23
N GLU A 66 -26.60 -34.97 -13.21
CA GLU A 66 -27.33 -35.84 -12.27
C GLU A 66 -27.76 -35.06 -11.03
N MET A 67 -29.03 -35.13 -10.65
CA MET A 67 -29.54 -34.49 -9.44
C MET A 67 -29.21 -35.35 -8.23
N ILE A 68 -28.45 -34.79 -7.29
CA ILE A 68 -27.99 -35.50 -6.09
C ILE A 68 -28.74 -35.08 -4.82
N ALA A 69 -29.37 -33.90 -4.80
CA ALA A 69 -30.25 -33.48 -3.71
C ALA A 69 -31.31 -32.48 -4.22
N GLY A 70 -32.44 -32.37 -3.51
CA GLY A 70 -33.51 -31.41 -3.80
C GLY A 70 -34.06 -30.78 -2.52
N GLY A 71 -34.60 -29.57 -2.63
CA GLY A 71 -35.13 -28.81 -1.51
C GLY A 71 -35.94 -27.60 -1.94
N PHE A 72 -36.28 -26.75 -0.97
CA PHE A 72 -36.95 -25.47 -1.20
C PHE A 72 -36.11 -24.32 -0.66
N ALA A 73 -36.16 -23.19 -1.36
CA ALA A 73 -35.53 -21.95 -0.96
C ALA A 73 -36.44 -21.16 -0.01
N ASN A 74 -36.71 -21.72 1.17
CA ASN A 74 -37.68 -21.20 2.15
C ASN A 74 -37.05 -20.73 3.48
N LEU A 75 -35.72 -20.77 3.59
CA LEU A 75 -35.00 -20.26 4.75
C LEU A 75 -35.07 -18.74 4.79
N ASN A 76 -35.17 -18.19 6.00
CA ASN A 76 -35.30 -16.76 6.21
C ASN A 76 -33.96 -16.04 5.96
N ARG A 77 -33.98 -15.01 5.11
CA ARG A 77 -32.85 -14.17 4.67
C ARG A 77 -33.28 -12.70 4.65
N ASN A 78 -33.39 -12.11 5.84
CA ASN A 78 -33.74 -10.69 6.00
C ASN A 78 -32.73 -9.76 5.33
N ASP A 79 -31.44 -10.13 5.34
CA ASP A 79 -30.36 -9.43 4.65
C ASP A 79 -30.61 -9.30 3.14
N VAL A 80 -31.14 -10.34 2.50
CA VAL A 80 -31.46 -10.33 1.07
C VAL A 80 -32.70 -9.49 0.81
N ARG A 81 -33.75 -9.62 1.64
CA ARG A 81 -34.92 -8.74 1.57
C ARG A 81 -34.53 -7.27 1.69
N ASP A 82 -33.70 -6.92 2.66
CA ASP A 82 -33.37 -5.53 2.95
C ASP A 82 -32.55 -4.91 1.79
N ALA A 83 -31.81 -5.74 1.04
CA ALA A 83 -31.07 -5.33 -0.15
C ALA A 83 -31.93 -5.25 -1.43
N TYR A 84 -32.96 -6.09 -1.60
CA TYR A 84 -33.68 -6.23 -2.89
C TYR A 84 -35.21 -6.11 -2.82
N GLY A 85 -35.81 -5.89 -1.64
CA GLY A 85 -37.24 -5.70 -1.45
C GLY A 85 -38.13 -6.95 -1.65
N ASN A 86 -37.56 -8.16 -1.61
CA ASN A 86 -38.26 -9.45 -1.83
C ASN A 86 -38.79 -10.11 -0.54
N GLU A 87 -39.50 -11.25 -0.63
CA GLU A 87 -39.87 -12.03 0.54
C GLU A 87 -38.64 -12.60 1.27
N ALA A 88 -38.63 -12.55 2.61
CA ALA A 88 -37.51 -13.03 3.41
C ALA A 88 -37.25 -14.54 3.25
N ASN A 89 -38.26 -15.35 2.92
CA ASN A 89 -38.12 -16.80 2.81
C ASN A 89 -37.61 -17.22 1.43
N CYS A 90 -36.34 -16.89 1.14
CA CYS A 90 -35.71 -17.13 -0.16
C CYS A 90 -34.39 -17.91 -0.08
N GLY A 91 -33.94 -18.33 1.11
CA GLY A 91 -32.68 -19.05 1.30
C GLY A 91 -32.80 -20.56 1.16
N PHE A 92 -31.75 -21.24 0.71
CA PHE A 92 -31.64 -22.71 0.68
C PHE A 92 -30.32 -23.20 1.29
N ARG A 93 -30.30 -24.46 1.74
CA ARG A 93 -29.12 -25.11 2.31
C ARG A 93 -29.10 -26.61 1.97
N PHE A 94 -27.94 -27.12 1.56
CA PHE A 94 -27.66 -28.53 1.34
C PHE A 94 -26.47 -28.98 2.19
N PHE A 95 -26.61 -30.13 2.85
CA PHE A 95 -25.53 -30.79 3.56
C PHE A 95 -24.97 -31.91 2.69
N LEU A 96 -23.67 -31.84 2.36
CA LEU A 96 -23.02 -32.85 1.54
C LEU A 96 -22.70 -34.10 2.37
N THR A 97 -23.26 -35.25 1.96
CA THR A 97 -22.94 -36.56 2.55
C THR A 97 -21.79 -37.23 1.82
N ASP A 98 -21.13 -38.22 2.44
CA ASP A 98 -20.04 -38.97 1.82
C ASP A 98 -20.42 -39.62 0.47
N SER A 99 -21.68 -40.07 0.35
CA SER A 99 -22.22 -40.63 -0.90
C SER A 99 -22.35 -39.57 -2.01
N MET A 100 -22.80 -38.36 -1.66
CA MET A 100 -22.87 -37.24 -2.59
C MET A 100 -21.48 -36.81 -3.05
N LEU A 101 -20.52 -36.73 -2.13
CA LEU A 101 -19.12 -36.39 -2.43
C LEU A 101 -18.48 -37.37 -3.42
N LYS A 102 -18.71 -38.67 -3.23
CA LYS A 102 -18.22 -39.71 -4.15
C LYS A 102 -18.82 -39.57 -5.55
N THR A 103 -20.10 -39.22 -5.62
CA THR A 103 -20.80 -38.97 -6.90
C THR A 103 -20.25 -37.73 -7.59
N ILE A 104 -20.00 -36.64 -6.85
CA ILE A 104 -19.38 -35.41 -7.34
C ILE A 104 -17.97 -35.69 -7.90
N GLU A 105 -17.17 -36.47 -7.19
CA GLU A 105 -15.82 -36.87 -7.63
C GLU A 105 -15.85 -37.67 -8.94
N THR A 106 -16.75 -38.65 -9.05
CA THR A 106 -16.91 -39.49 -10.26
C THR A 106 -17.35 -38.68 -11.49
N LYS A 107 -17.94 -37.50 -11.29
CA LYS A 107 -18.39 -36.57 -12.35
C LYS A 107 -17.42 -35.41 -12.58
N GLY A 108 -16.18 -35.52 -12.12
CA GLY A 108 -15.13 -34.52 -12.39
C GLY A 108 -15.24 -33.25 -11.54
N GLY A 109 -15.86 -33.33 -10.37
CA GLY A 109 -15.90 -32.24 -9.38
C GLY A 109 -16.92 -31.13 -9.65
N ALA A 110 -17.58 -31.12 -10.81
CA ALA A 110 -18.49 -30.04 -11.20
C ALA A 110 -19.85 -30.14 -10.48
N LEU A 111 -20.24 -29.05 -9.84
CA LEU A 111 -21.46 -28.92 -9.05
C LEU A 111 -22.30 -27.71 -9.52
N SER A 112 -23.63 -27.85 -9.57
CA SER A 112 -24.52 -26.72 -9.83
C SER A 112 -25.82 -26.79 -9.02
N VAL A 113 -26.33 -25.63 -8.60
CA VAL A 113 -27.68 -25.51 -8.01
C VAL A 113 -28.60 -24.88 -9.04
N ARG A 114 -29.77 -25.48 -9.25
CA ARG A 114 -30.75 -25.06 -10.26
C ARG A 114 -32.14 -24.94 -9.66
N THR A 115 -32.95 -24.00 -10.15
CA THR A 115 -34.40 -24.05 -9.89
C THR A 115 -35.02 -25.25 -10.61
N LEU A 116 -36.01 -25.88 -10.00
CA LEU A 116 -36.74 -27.01 -10.55
C LEU A 116 -38.10 -26.54 -11.08
N GLY A 117 -38.48 -26.95 -12.30
CA GLY A 117 -39.73 -26.56 -12.96
C GLY A 117 -39.56 -26.24 -14.45
N GLN A 118 -40.64 -25.78 -15.11
CA GLN A 118 -40.66 -25.49 -16.56
C GLN A 118 -39.62 -24.43 -16.98
N ASN A 119 -39.20 -23.55 -16.06
CA ASN A 119 -38.20 -22.50 -16.27
C ASN A 119 -36.92 -22.77 -15.45
N SER A 120 -36.35 -23.97 -15.53
CA SER A 120 -35.13 -24.32 -14.78
C SER A 120 -33.96 -23.39 -15.13
N MET A 121 -33.40 -22.75 -14.11
CA MET A 121 -32.27 -21.81 -14.23
C MET A 121 -31.16 -22.20 -13.26
N VAL A 122 -29.91 -22.12 -13.71
CA VAL A 122 -28.73 -22.29 -12.84
C VAL A 122 -28.59 -21.06 -11.94
N ILE A 123 -28.66 -21.27 -10.63
CA ILE A 123 -28.50 -20.22 -9.60
C ILE A 123 -27.01 -19.92 -9.37
N GLY A 124 -26.21 -21.00 -9.34
CA GLY A 124 -24.76 -20.94 -9.25
C GLY A 124 -24.13 -22.31 -9.51
N SER A 125 -22.84 -22.32 -9.83
CA SER A 125 -22.06 -23.51 -10.07
C SER A 125 -20.68 -23.36 -9.46
N THR A 126 -20.12 -24.45 -8.95
CA THR A 126 -18.77 -24.50 -8.39
C THR A 126 -18.09 -25.80 -8.78
N THR A 127 -16.77 -25.89 -8.58
CA THR A 127 -16.00 -27.12 -8.78
C THR A 127 -15.37 -27.51 -7.46
N MET A 128 -15.61 -28.74 -7.02
CA MET A 128 -14.93 -29.33 -5.88
C MET A 128 -13.65 -29.99 -6.35
N VAL A 129 -12.52 -29.59 -5.76
CA VAL A 129 -11.20 -30.21 -6.02
C VAL A 129 -10.81 -31.02 -4.80
N ARG A 130 -10.26 -32.22 -5.03
CA ARG A 130 -9.71 -33.05 -3.95
C ARG A 130 -8.57 -32.30 -3.27
N ASP A 131 -8.61 -32.24 -1.94
CA ASP A 131 -7.52 -31.67 -1.17
C ASP A 131 -6.31 -32.62 -1.24
N THR A 132 -5.33 -32.27 -2.07
CA THR A 132 -4.07 -33.00 -2.20
C THR A 132 -3.07 -32.71 -1.07
N SER A 133 -3.43 -31.86 -0.09
CA SER A 133 -2.59 -31.57 1.09
C SER A 133 -2.71 -32.61 2.19
N ASN A 134 -3.66 -33.56 2.07
CA ASN A 134 -3.77 -34.71 2.96
C ASN A 134 -3.23 -35.94 2.22
N PRO A 135 -2.10 -36.52 2.66
CA PRO A 135 -1.47 -37.63 1.96
C PRO A 135 -2.36 -38.88 1.98
N PRO A 136 -2.26 -39.76 0.96
CA PRO A 136 -2.93 -41.06 0.99
C PRO A 136 -2.59 -41.78 2.31
N THR A 137 -3.56 -42.43 2.94
CA THR A 137 -3.36 -43.16 4.22
C THR A 137 -2.31 -44.29 4.16
N ASP A 138 -1.83 -44.62 2.95
CA ASP A 138 -0.92 -45.73 2.67
C ASP A 138 0.47 -45.29 2.17
N SER A 139 0.78 -43.98 2.13
CA SER A 139 2.12 -43.49 1.75
C SER A 139 3.08 -43.45 2.95
N ASP A 140 4.36 -43.68 2.72
CA ASP A 140 5.40 -43.49 3.74
C ASP A 140 5.52 -42.01 4.17
N ASP A 141 6.11 -41.77 5.36
CA ASP A 141 6.21 -40.44 5.98
C ASP A 141 6.91 -39.41 5.08
N ILE A 142 7.91 -39.81 4.27
CA ILE A 142 8.65 -38.90 3.39
C ILE A 142 7.77 -38.48 2.22
N THR A 143 7.11 -39.43 1.57
CA THR A 143 6.13 -39.13 0.50
C THR A 143 5.04 -38.20 1.02
N ALA A 144 4.53 -38.46 2.22
CA ALA A 144 3.51 -37.64 2.87
C ALA A 144 3.99 -36.21 3.18
N CYS A 145 5.20 -36.07 3.75
CA CYS A 145 5.84 -34.77 3.98
C CYS A 145 6.02 -33.97 2.70
N ARG A 146 6.37 -34.61 1.58
CA ARG A 146 6.58 -33.93 0.28
C ARG A 146 5.31 -33.20 -0.19
N PHE A 147 4.14 -33.83 -0.04
CA PHE A 147 2.86 -33.20 -0.37
C PHE A 147 2.48 -32.12 0.63
N ALA A 148 2.63 -32.40 1.94
CA ALA A 148 2.25 -31.47 3.00
C ALA A 148 3.10 -30.18 3.02
N LEU A 149 4.37 -30.28 2.60
CA LEU A 149 5.38 -29.21 2.67
C LEU A 149 5.78 -28.66 1.28
N ALA A 150 4.98 -28.93 0.23
CA ALA A 150 5.31 -28.54 -1.14
C ALA A 150 5.56 -27.04 -1.32
N ASP A 151 4.80 -26.20 -0.63
CA ASP A 151 4.97 -24.73 -0.68
C ASP A 151 6.16 -24.25 0.15
N ASP A 152 6.54 -25.00 1.18
CA ASP A 152 7.71 -24.74 2.00
C ASP A 152 9.00 -25.14 1.24
N LEU A 153 8.96 -26.23 0.43
CA LEU A 153 10.03 -26.61 -0.49
C LEU A 153 10.27 -25.58 -1.61
N LYS A 154 9.20 -25.01 -2.19
CA LYS A 154 9.32 -23.93 -3.19
C LYS A 154 9.98 -22.69 -2.59
N GLU A 155 9.64 -22.34 -1.36
CA GLU A 155 10.27 -21.23 -0.64
C GLU A 155 11.75 -21.50 -0.42
N LEU A 156 12.10 -22.72 0.01
CA LEU A 156 13.50 -23.15 0.14
C LEU A 156 14.25 -22.94 -1.18
N ASP A 157 13.73 -23.43 -2.31
CA ASP A 157 14.39 -23.25 -3.62
C ASP A 157 14.60 -21.76 -3.98
N ALA A 158 13.60 -20.92 -3.72
CA ALA A 158 13.71 -19.48 -3.96
C ALA A 158 14.79 -18.83 -3.09
N LEU A 159 14.88 -19.22 -1.82
CA LEU A 159 15.90 -18.72 -0.90
C LEU A 159 17.31 -19.22 -1.24
N LEU A 160 17.46 -20.49 -1.61
CA LEU A 160 18.76 -21.07 -1.99
C LEU A 160 19.34 -20.47 -3.27
N ALA A 161 18.50 -19.94 -4.15
CA ALA A 161 18.94 -19.18 -5.32
C ALA A 161 19.59 -17.84 -4.94
N LEU A 162 19.27 -17.30 -3.75
CA LEU A 162 19.80 -16.05 -3.21
C LEU A 162 20.93 -16.28 -2.19
N THR A 163 21.07 -17.49 -1.65
CA THR A 163 22.06 -17.83 -0.62
C THR A 163 23.12 -18.81 -1.13
N PRO A 164 24.26 -18.28 -1.62
CA PRO A 164 25.38 -19.12 -2.02
C PRO A 164 25.97 -19.85 -0.80
N GLU A 165 26.63 -20.98 -1.06
CA GLU A 165 27.40 -21.71 -0.04
C GLU A 165 28.59 -20.88 0.44
N GLY A 166 28.87 -20.93 1.74
CA GLY A 166 29.97 -20.19 2.33
C GLY A 166 29.75 -19.85 3.81
N PRO A 167 30.72 -19.15 4.43
CA PRO A 167 30.60 -18.75 5.82
C PRO A 167 29.46 -17.75 6.01
N LEU A 168 28.73 -17.90 7.11
CA LEU A 168 27.66 -16.96 7.47
C LEU A 168 28.28 -15.57 7.77
N ALA A 169 27.93 -14.57 6.96
CA ALA A 169 28.42 -13.20 7.15
C ALA A 169 28.06 -12.67 8.55
N LYS A 170 28.87 -11.77 9.13
CA LYS A 170 28.46 -11.07 10.36
C LYS A 170 27.38 -10.04 10.03
N ILE A 171 26.34 -9.97 10.85
CA ILE A 171 25.36 -8.89 10.74
C ILE A 171 26.03 -7.61 11.18
N LYS A 172 25.99 -6.59 10.32
CA LYS A 172 26.35 -5.22 10.66
C LYS A 172 25.15 -4.36 10.35
N GLN A 173 24.44 -3.92 11.38
CA GLN A 173 23.32 -3.02 11.20
C GLN A 173 23.81 -1.65 10.73
N PRO A 174 23.04 -0.97 9.87
CA PRO A 174 23.21 0.45 9.64
C PRO A 174 23.08 1.25 10.95
N PRO A 175 23.65 2.46 11.00
CA PRO A 175 23.63 3.26 12.22
C PRO A 175 22.26 3.92 12.50
N PHE A 176 21.34 3.96 11.53
CA PHE A 176 19.96 4.47 11.69
C PHE A 176 19.85 5.86 12.34
N ARG A 177 20.85 6.74 12.16
CA ARG A 177 20.97 8.04 12.86
C ARG A 177 19.73 8.92 12.69
N GLN A 178 19.27 9.07 11.46
CA GLN A 178 18.08 9.89 11.16
C GLN A 178 16.77 9.20 11.56
N HIS A 179 16.76 7.86 11.62
CA HIS A 179 15.58 7.09 12.03
C HIS A 179 15.28 7.25 13.52
N ALA A 180 16.29 7.53 14.36
CA ALA A 180 16.12 7.75 15.79
C ALA A 180 15.09 8.85 16.10
N LYS A 181 14.97 9.87 15.23
CA LYS A 181 13.96 10.93 15.35
C LYS A 181 12.52 10.41 15.33
N MET A 182 12.25 9.28 14.68
CA MET A 182 10.93 8.62 14.71
C MET A 182 10.52 8.18 16.12
N PHE A 183 11.48 7.91 17.00
CA PHE A 183 11.25 7.30 18.30
C PHE A 183 11.45 8.25 19.47
N THR A 184 11.80 9.52 19.23
CA THR A 184 11.86 10.52 20.30
C THR A 184 10.49 10.77 20.89
N THR A 185 10.43 10.96 22.21
CA THR A 185 9.23 11.39 22.94
C THR A 185 9.23 12.89 23.19
N GLU A 186 10.26 13.59 22.72
CA GLU A 186 10.32 15.05 22.76
C GLU A 186 9.27 15.63 21.82
N GLN A 187 8.66 16.71 22.26
CA GLN A 187 7.64 17.40 21.50
C GLN A 187 8.30 18.10 20.30
N ILE A 188 8.02 17.61 19.08
CA ILE A 188 8.61 18.15 17.85
C ILE A 188 8.14 19.59 17.58
N ASN A 189 6.89 19.91 17.91
CA ASN A 189 6.33 21.22 17.68
C ASN A 189 5.49 21.67 18.89
N SER A 190 5.73 22.90 19.37
CA SER A 190 5.08 23.45 20.57
C SER A 190 3.57 23.64 20.45
N GLU A 191 3.02 23.74 19.24
CA GLU A 191 1.57 23.85 19.00
C GLU A 191 0.84 22.50 19.05
N MET A 192 1.55 21.39 18.87
CA MET A 192 0.99 20.04 19.03
C MET A 192 0.89 19.70 20.52
N PRO A 193 -0.22 19.13 21.04
CA PRO A 193 -0.28 18.73 22.45
C PRO A 193 0.81 17.71 22.80
N ALA A 194 1.43 17.86 23.98
CA ALA A 194 2.39 16.89 24.51
C ALA A 194 1.66 15.57 24.84
N SER A 195 1.73 14.61 23.92
CA SER A 195 1.07 13.30 24.03
C SER A 195 1.81 12.34 24.97
N GLY A 196 3.13 12.51 25.12
CA GLY A 196 4.03 11.53 25.74
C GLY A 196 4.30 10.29 24.87
N GLN A 197 3.77 10.27 23.63
CA GLN A 197 3.99 9.22 22.65
C GLN A 197 5.26 9.52 21.84
N PHE A 198 5.79 8.50 21.16
CA PHE A 198 6.93 8.69 20.27
C PHE A 198 6.49 9.36 18.96
N ALA A 199 7.38 10.14 18.36
CA ALA A 199 7.08 11.03 17.25
C ALA A 199 6.38 10.39 16.05
N TYR A 200 6.76 9.18 15.65
CA TYR A 200 6.12 8.51 14.50
C TYR A 200 4.64 8.18 14.77
N LEU A 201 4.28 7.85 16.01
CA LEU A 201 2.89 7.60 16.39
C LEU A 201 2.05 8.89 16.31
N ASP A 202 2.57 10.01 16.78
CA ASP A 202 1.92 11.32 16.62
C ASP A 202 1.83 11.75 15.15
N TYR A 203 2.89 11.53 14.37
CA TYR A 203 2.87 11.76 12.92
C TYR A 203 1.71 11.01 12.26
N VAL A 204 1.53 9.72 12.55
CA VAL A 204 0.41 8.93 12.03
C VAL A 204 -0.93 9.48 12.52
N ARG A 205 -0.99 9.96 13.76
CA ARG A 205 -2.21 10.57 14.31
C ARG A 205 -2.70 11.74 13.46
N TYR A 206 -1.81 12.65 13.08
CA TYR A 206 -2.16 13.80 12.25
C TYR A 206 -2.32 13.45 10.76
N ARG A 207 -1.49 12.55 10.23
CA ARG A 207 -1.58 12.11 8.83
C ARG A 207 -2.91 11.41 8.52
N TYR A 208 -3.48 10.67 9.47
CA TYR A 208 -4.77 9.99 9.29
C TYR A 208 -5.95 10.74 9.93
N ARG A 209 -5.74 11.98 10.38
CA ARG A 209 -6.73 12.80 11.13
C ARG A 209 -7.32 12.11 12.36
N MET A 210 -6.58 11.19 12.96
CA MET A 210 -6.99 10.47 14.16
C MET A 210 -6.94 11.36 15.41
N ASP A 211 -6.35 12.56 15.33
CA ASP A 211 -6.40 13.59 16.37
C ASP A 211 -7.83 14.13 16.64
N GLN A 212 -8.75 13.94 15.68
CA GLN A 212 -10.16 14.26 15.85
C GLN A 212 -10.86 13.23 16.74
N THR A 213 -10.59 11.95 16.50
CA THR A 213 -11.22 10.82 17.20
C THR A 213 -10.56 10.53 18.54
N PHE A 214 -9.22 10.60 18.61
CA PHE A 214 -8.44 10.27 19.78
C PHE A 214 -7.68 11.50 20.28
N LYS A 215 -8.20 12.14 21.33
CA LYS A 215 -7.48 13.18 22.05
C LYS A 215 -6.35 12.53 22.86
N VAL A 216 -5.16 13.12 22.83
CA VAL A 216 -3.99 12.62 23.55
C VAL A 216 -3.45 13.66 24.51
N GLY A 217 -2.74 13.19 25.53
CA GLY A 217 -2.14 14.00 26.58
C GLY A 217 -1.50 13.10 27.62
N SER A 218 -0.57 13.64 28.41
CA SER A 218 0.09 12.87 29.47
C SER A 218 -0.93 12.18 30.39
N GLY A 219 -0.84 10.85 30.49
CA GLY A 219 -1.72 10.03 31.33
C GLY A 219 -3.16 9.85 30.85
N LEU A 220 -3.52 10.32 29.64
CA LEU A 220 -4.88 10.13 29.12
C LEU A 220 -5.11 8.70 28.63
N GLU A 221 -6.20 8.08 29.06
CA GLU A 221 -6.64 6.74 28.60
C GLU A 221 -6.81 6.66 27.07
N ALA A 222 -7.17 7.79 26.44
CA ALA A 222 -7.32 7.87 25.00
C ALA A 222 -6.00 7.62 24.23
N ASN A 223 -4.83 7.74 24.89
CA ASN A 223 -3.54 7.34 24.33
C ASN A 223 -3.50 5.83 24.04
N ASP A 224 -4.01 5.00 24.96
CA ASP A 224 -4.05 3.55 24.79
C ASP A 224 -5.05 3.14 23.72
N ARG A 225 -6.20 3.84 23.61
CA ARG A 225 -7.18 3.61 22.55
C ARG A 225 -6.59 3.92 21.17
N PHE A 226 -5.84 5.01 21.05
CA PHE A 226 -5.13 5.34 19.81
C PHE A 226 -4.01 4.35 19.50
N LEU A 227 -3.20 3.97 20.49
CA LEU A 227 -2.17 2.95 20.32
C LEU A 227 -2.77 1.61 19.87
N PHE A 228 -3.91 1.21 20.43
CA PHE A 228 -4.61 0.01 19.99
C PHE A 228 -5.05 0.12 18.51
N TRP A 229 -5.69 1.23 18.12
CA TRP A 229 -6.02 1.48 16.70
C TRP A 229 -4.77 1.43 15.80
N TYR A 230 -3.67 2.03 16.24
CA TYR A 230 -2.40 2.01 15.52
C TYR A 230 -1.84 0.58 15.35
N LEU A 231 -1.98 -0.29 16.34
CA LEU A 231 -1.50 -1.67 16.24
C LEU A 231 -2.39 -2.54 15.33
N VAL A 232 -3.71 -2.30 15.31
CA VAL A 232 -4.66 -3.22 14.66
C VAL A 232 -5.21 -2.72 13.33
N SER A 233 -5.16 -1.41 13.07
CA SER A 233 -5.75 -0.78 11.88
C SER A 233 -4.72 -0.13 10.98
N TYR A 234 -3.70 0.54 11.53
CA TYR A 234 -2.68 1.18 10.71
C TYR A 234 -1.86 0.13 9.95
N ARG A 235 -1.91 0.20 8.61
CA ARG A 235 -1.26 -0.72 7.66
C ARG A 235 -1.56 -2.22 7.87
N GLY A 236 -2.67 -2.56 8.53
CA GLY A 236 -3.03 -3.96 8.85
C GLY A 236 -3.19 -4.88 7.62
N GLN A 237 -3.45 -4.32 6.43
CA GLN A 237 -3.58 -5.08 5.18
C GLN A 237 -2.29 -5.17 4.35
N GLU A 238 -1.27 -4.38 4.69
CA GLU A 238 -0.10 -4.16 3.83
C GLU A 238 1.08 -5.09 4.11
N LYS A 239 0.98 -5.94 5.13
CA LYS A 239 2.02 -6.91 5.52
C LYS A 239 3.38 -6.26 5.85
N ARG A 240 3.36 -5.04 6.37
CA ARG A 240 4.56 -4.27 6.75
C ARG A 240 4.66 -4.11 8.26
N ARG A 241 5.89 -4.01 8.74
CA ARG A 241 6.25 -3.84 10.14
C ARG A 241 6.03 -2.41 10.59
N THR A 242 4.96 -2.19 11.35
CA THR A 242 4.65 -0.94 12.04
C THR A 242 5.77 -0.47 12.99
N PRO A 243 6.25 0.79 12.89
CA PRO A 243 7.24 1.34 13.80
C PRO A 243 6.76 1.41 15.26
N LEU A 244 7.58 0.94 16.19
CA LEU A 244 7.35 0.98 17.64
C LEU A 244 8.64 1.35 18.36
N SER A 245 8.57 2.30 19.29
CA SER A 245 9.71 2.56 20.19
C SER A 245 9.96 1.38 21.13
N ALA A 246 11.20 1.21 21.61
CA ALA A 246 11.54 0.20 22.61
C ALA A 246 10.64 0.31 23.86
N LYS A 247 10.42 1.54 24.36
CA LYS A 247 9.54 1.80 25.50
C LYS A 247 8.10 1.37 25.25
N THR A 248 7.58 1.55 24.03
CA THR A 248 6.24 1.09 23.66
C THR A 248 6.16 -0.43 23.59
N VAL A 249 7.19 -1.10 23.08
CA VAL A 249 7.28 -2.57 23.09
C VAL A 249 7.26 -3.08 24.53
N ASP A 250 8.07 -2.50 25.42
CA ASP A 250 8.10 -2.85 26.84
C ASP A 250 6.78 -2.59 27.54
N TYR A 251 6.14 -1.45 27.24
CA TYR A 251 4.81 -1.12 27.71
C TYR A 251 3.84 -2.24 27.30
N LEU A 252 3.67 -2.52 26.01
CA LEU A 252 2.72 -3.52 25.51
C LEU A 252 2.99 -4.94 26.06
N ASN A 253 4.25 -5.27 26.31
CA ASN A 253 4.69 -6.54 26.88
C ASN A 253 4.60 -6.61 28.42
N ALA A 254 4.38 -5.49 29.10
CA ALA A 254 4.27 -5.47 30.56
C ALA A 254 3.13 -6.38 31.03
N PRO A 255 3.35 -7.20 32.08
CA PRO A 255 2.31 -8.06 32.62
C PRO A 255 1.23 -7.23 33.30
N ILE A 256 -0.05 -7.54 33.05
CA ILE A 256 -1.16 -7.01 33.85
C ILE A 256 -1.45 -8.03 34.95
N VAL A 257 -1.17 -7.65 36.19
CA VAL A 257 -1.42 -8.46 37.38
C VAL A 257 -2.79 -8.10 37.94
N MET A 258 -3.69 -9.07 38.01
CA MET A 258 -4.98 -8.95 38.69
C MET A 258 -4.97 -9.82 39.94
N GLY A 259 -5.50 -9.31 41.05
CA GLY A 259 -5.57 -10.07 42.30
C GLY A 259 -6.32 -11.39 42.12
N GLY A 260 -5.75 -12.50 42.61
CA GLY A 260 -6.36 -13.83 42.53
C GLY A 260 -6.05 -14.64 41.26
N GLN A 261 -5.16 -14.16 40.38
CA GLN A 261 -4.66 -14.91 39.23
C GLN A 261 -3.21 -15.36 39.46
N GLN A 262 -2.91 -16.62 39.17
CA GLN A 262 -1.55 -17.18 39.25
C GLN A 262 -0.67 -16.75 38.08
N PHE A 263 -1.24 -16.69 36.87
CA PHE A 263 -0.50 -16.33 35.65
C PHE A 263 -0.95 -14.98 35.10
N ALA A 264 0.02 -14.14 34.71
CA ALA A 264 -0.22 -12.83 34.11
C ALA A 264 -0.04 -12.88 32.58
N LEU A 265 -0.91 -12.17 31.86
CA LEU A 265 -0.80 -11.91 30.42
C LEU A 265 -0.19 -10.53 30.17
N SER A 266 0.43 -10.32 28.99
CA SER A 266 0.86 -8.98 28.60
C SER A 266 -0.34 -8.07 28.30
N ARG A 267 -0.14 -6.76 28.40
CA ARG A 267 -1.19 -5.77 28.12
C ARG A 267 -1.82 -5.95 26.74
N ILE A 268 -1.02 -6.18 25.70
CA ILE A 268 -1.55 -6.38 24.35
C ILE A 268 -2.42 -7.64 24.22
N ILE A 269 -2.05 -8.74 24.90
CA ILE A 269 -2.88 -9.96 24.90
C ILE A 269 -4.25 -9.65 25.51
N TRP A 270 -4.29 -8.94 26.65
CA TRP A 270 -5.55 -8.53 27.26
C TRP A 270 -6.41 -7.67 26.32
N TRP A 271 -5.81 -6.69 25.64
CA TRP A 271 -6.52 -5.86 24.66
C TRP A 271 -7.10 -6.68 23.52
N ARG A 272 -6.35 -7.66 22.99
CA ARG A 272 -6.81 -8.52 21.89
C ARG A 272 -7.85 -9.55 22.32
N LEU A 273 -7.74 -10.09 23.54
CA LEU A 273 -8.73 -10.99 24.11
C LEU A 273 -10.10 -10.31 24.26
N SER A 274 -10.16 -8.99 24.52
CA SER A 274 -11.43 -8.24 24.58
C SER A 274 -12.30 -8.40 23.33
N GLY A 275 -11.69 -8.64 22.16
CA GLY A 275 -12.37 -8.92 20.91
C GLY A 275 -12.68 -10.41 20.65
N ARG A 276 -12.41 -11.30 21.61
CA ARG A 276 -12.58 -12.77 21.52
C ARG A 276 -13.45 -13.32 22.65
N PRO A 277 -14.77 -13.12 22.61
CA PRO A 277 -15.69 -13.62 23.63
C PRO A 277 -15.62 -15.14 23.82
N ASP A 278 -15.32 -15.88 22.75
CA ASP A 278 -15.13 -17.33 22.74
C ASP A 278 -13.97 -17.78 23.64
N MET A 279 -12.86 -17.03 23.65
CA MET A 279 -11.71 -17.32 24.50
C MET A 279 -11.89 -16.73 25.91
N LEU A 280 -12.42 -15.51 26.02
CA LEU A 280 -12.63 -14.85 27.32
C LEU A 280 -13.58 -15.62 28.23
N SER A 281 -14.65 -16.20 27.67
CA SER A 281 -15.64 -16.94 28.45
C SER A 281 -15.12 -18.25 29.04
N THR A 282 -14.04 -18.81 28.49
CA THR A 282 -13.46 -20.10 28.87
C THR A 282 -12.10 -19.97 29.55
N MET A 283 -11.55 -18.75 29.61
CA MET A 283 -10.24 -18.46 30.18
C MET A 283 -10.18 -18.71 31.69
N ASN A 284 -9.20 -19.51 32.12
CA ASN A 284 -8.85 -19.69 33.53
C ASN A 284 -7.34 -19.47 33.75
N LEU A 285 -6.97 -18.27 34.19
CA LEU A 285 -5.57 -17.89 34.44
C LEU A 285 -4.98 -18.47 35.76
N ASN A 286 -5.72 -19.34 36.45
CA ASN A 286 -5.20 -20.17 37.54
C ASN A 286 -4.93 -21.61 37.08
N ASP A 287 -5.35 -21.99 35.88
CA ASP A 287 -5.05 -23.26 35.26
C ASP A 287 -3.90 -23.10 34.24
N ARG A 288 -2.93 -24.00 34.33
CA ARG A 288 -1.72 -23.91 33.50
C ARG A 288 -2.03 -24.21 32.03
N ASP A 289 -2.85 -25.21 31.74
CA ASP A 289 -3.14 -25.60 30.36
C ASP A 289 -3.96 -24.51 29.65
N SER A 290 -4.95 -23.93 30.33
CA SER A 290 -5.71 -22.78 29.85
C SER A 290 -4.81 -21.56 29.59
N TYR A 291 -3.83 -21.28 30.46
CA TYR A 291 -2.85 -20.23 30.23
C TYR A 291 -1.98 -20.49 28.99
N PHE A 292 -1.51 -21.73 28.82
CA PHE A 292 -0.72 -22.14 27.66
C PHE A 292 -1.52 -22.07 26.34
N ASP A 293 -2.81 -22.40 26.36
CA ASP A 293 -3.70 -22.26 25.19
C ASP A 293 -3.81 -20.81 24.73
N ILE A 294 -3.88 -19.85 25.66
CA ILE A 294 -3.87 -18.41 25.34
C ILE A 294 -2.53 -17.97 24.78
N LEU A 295 -1.42 -18.39 25.40
CA LEU A 295 -0.08 -18.06 24.91
C LEU A 295 0.15 -18.64 23.51
N PHE A 296 -0.31 -19.87 23.25
CA PHE A 296 -0.22 -20.49 21.94
C PHE A 296 -1.06 -19.75 20.90
N TRP A 297 -2.31 -19.41 21.21
CA TRP A 297 -3.15 -18.61 20.31
C TRP A 297 -2.46 -17.29 19.94
N TRP A 298 -1.93 -16.57 20.93
CA TRP A 298 -1.23 -15.32 20.69
C TRP A 298 0.02 -15.50 19.82
N ALA A 299 0.89 -16.43 20.19
CA ALA A 299 2.17 -16.65 19.54
C ALA A 299 2.05 -17.27 18.13
N SER A 300 1.09 -18.16 17.91
CA SER A 300 0.96 -18.94 16.67
C SER A 300 0.03 -18.29 15.65
N LEU A 301 -1.01 -17.57 16.13
CA LEU A 301 -2.10 -17.07 15.29
C LEU A 301 -2.20 -15.54 15.26
N ASP A 302 -2.45 -14.89 16.40
CA ASP A 302 -2.85 -13.47 16.40
C ASP A 302 -1.68 -12.50 16.22
N ALA A 303 -0.57 -12.68 16.96
CA ALA A 303 0.62 -11.83 16.78
C ALA A 303 1.22 -11.94 15.36
N PRO A 304 1.40 -13.14 14.78
CA PRO A 304 1.84 -13.28 13.39
C PRO A 304 0.88 -12.69 12.36
N HIS A 305 -0.44 -12.73 12.62
CA HIS A 305 -1.43 -12.11 11.74
C HIS A 305 -1.28 -10.58 11.68
N LEU A 306 -0.86 -9.97 12.79
CA LEU A 306 -0.61 -8.55 12.94
C LEU A 306 0.85 -8.15 12.66
N TYR A 307 1.72 -9.09 12.26
CA TYR A 307 3.16 -8.86 12.07
C TYR A 307 3.83 -8.33 13.34
N PHE A 308 3.57 -8.95 14.50
CA PHE A 308 4.19 -8.62 15.79
C PHE A 308 4.82 -9.83 16.50
N GLU A 309 4.96 -10.95 15.82
CA GLU A 309 5.62 -12.17 16.31
C GLU A 309 7.08 -11.94 16.74
N ASP A 310 7.70 -10.90 16.19
CA ASP A 310 9.07 -10.48 16.44
C ASP A 310 9.25 -9.62 17.70
N CYS A 311 8.20 -8.95 18.17
CA CYS A 311 8.34 -8.02 19.30
C CYS A 311 7.29 -8.10 20.40
N LEU A 312 6.09 -8.60 20.12
CA LEU A 312 5.02 -8.69 21.12
C LEU A 312 4.79 -10.12 21.65
N VAL A 313 5.73 -11.03 21.38
CA VAL A 313 5.89 -12.30 22.09
C VAL A 313 7.21 -12.24 22.90
N PRO A 314 7.18 -11.81 24.17
CA PRO A 314 8.36 -11.71 25.02
C PRO A 314 9.06 -13.06 25.21
N ASP A 315 10.36 -13.03 25.48
CA ASP A 315 11.15 -14.26 25.65
C ASP A 315 10.64 -15.14 26.80
N ARG A 316 10.14 -14.54 27.89
CA ARG A 316 9.51 -15.32 28.98
C ARG A 316 8.31 -16.17 28.50
N PHE A 317 7.56 -15.73 27.49
CA PHE A 317 6.46 -16.51 26.93
C PHE A 317 6.98 -17.54 25.92
N ALA A 318 7.97 -17.16 25.11
CA ALA A 318 8.62 -18.09 24.19
C ALA A 318 9.30 -19.25 24.95
N ASP A 319 9.96 -18.98 26.08
CA ASP A 319 10.63 -19.97 26.91
C ASP A 319 9.65 -20.93 27.59
N LEU A 320 8.51 -20.42 28.06
CA LEU A 320 7.42 -21.27 28.58
C LEU A 320 6.90 -22.22 27.50
N LEU A 321 6.60 -21.68 26.32
CA LEU A 321 6.10 -22.43 25.17
C LEU A 321 7.13 -23.44 24.62
N ARG A 322 8.43 -23.11 24.70
CA ARG A 322 9.56 -23.99 24.34
C ARG A 322 9.81 -25.09 25.37
N GLY A 323 9.30 -24.93 26.59
CA GLY A 323 9.42 -25.91 27.66
C GLY A 323 8.89 -27.28 27.25
N VAL A 324 9.54 -28.32 27.78
CA VAL A 324 9.13 -29.72 27.59
C VAL A 324 8.50 -30.23 28.88
N HIS A 325 7.37 -30.94 28.76
CA HIS A 325 6.69 -31.55 29.90
C HIS A 325 7.65 -32.49 30.67
N PRO A 326 7.70 -32.43 32.02
CA PRO A 326 8.68 -33.19 32.80
C PRO A 326 8.74 -34.69 32.47
N SER A 327 7.60 -35.33 32.22
CA SER A 327 7.54 -36.76 31.88
C SER A 327 8.11 -37.12 30.50
N ARG A 328 8.32 -36.14 29.62
CA ARG A 328 8.77 -36.33 28.23
C ARG A 328 10.20 -35.84 28.01
N ARG A 329 10.87 -35.28 29.04
CA ARG A 329 12.22 -34.72 28.92
C ARG A 329 13.29 -35.73 28.54
N LEU A 330 13.06 -37.01 28.84
CA LEU A 330 13.97 -38.11 28.51
C LEU A 330 13.62 -38.79 27.19
N ASP A 331 12.53 -38.37 26.53
CA ASP A 331 12.18 -38.91 25.22
C ASP A 331 13.24 -38.52 24.19
N ALA A 332 13.59 -39.44 23.29
CA ALA A 332 14.36 -39.07 22.10
C ALA A 332 13.54 -38.06 21.28
N TRP A 333 14.15 -36.91 20.95
CA TRP A 333 13.53 -35.76 20.27
C TRP A 333 12.30 -35.23 21.02
N PRO A 334 12.46 -34.65 22.22
CA PRO A 334 11.33 -34.18 23.00
C PRO A 334 10.61 -33.03 22.29
N LEU A 335 9.28 -33.04 22.33
CA LEU A 335 8.45 -31.95 21.81
C LEU A 335 8.21 -30.91 22.91
N SER A 336 8.27 -29.64 22.54
CA SER A 336 7.85 -28.55 23.43
C SER A 336 6.33 -28.46 23.51
N TYR A 337 5.81 -27.73 24.50
CA TYR A 337 4.38 -27.43 24.59
C TYR A 337 3.85 -26.79 23.30
N PHE A 338 4.63 -25.89 22.68
CA PHE A 338 4.28 -25.31 21.39
C PHE A 338 4.23 -26.35 20.28
N THR A 339 5.25 -27.21 20.15
CA THR A 339 5.29 -28.19 19.06
C THR A 339 4.15 -29.20 19.15
N GLU A 340 3.80 -29.66 20.36
CA GLU A 340 2.65 -30.55 20.56
C GLU A 340 1.33 -29.89 20.13
N ARG A 341 1.15 -28.61 20.47
CA ARG A 341 -0.06 -27.87 20.10
C ARG A 341 -0.08 -27.50 18.62
N PHE A 342 1.07 -27.08 18.07
CA PHE A 342 1.26 -26.81 16.64
C PHE A 342 0.90 -28.03 15.79
N PHE A 343 1.31 -29.22 16.21
CA PHE A 343 0.90 -30.46 15.55
C PHE A 343 -0.62 -30.66 15.58
N LYS A 344 -1.26 -30.52 16.74
CA LYS A 344 -2.72 -30.64 16.87
C LYS A 344 -3.47 -29.67 15.94
N ASP A 345 -2.97 -28.43 15.83
CA ASP A 345 -3.58 -27.37 15.03
C ASP A 345 -3.07 -27.32 13.56
N THR A 346 -2.26 -28.30 13.14
CA THR A 346 -1.77 -28.45 11.76
C THR A 346 -2.23 -29.78 11.15
N PRO A 347 -3.49 -29.89 10.66
CA PRO A 347 -4.05 -31.14 10.14
C PRO A 347 -3.24 -31.79 9.02
N ARG A 348 -2.56 -30.97 8.20
CA ARG A 348 -1.69 -31.47 7.10
C ARG A 348 -0.52 -32.32 7.59
N LEU A 349 -0.16 -32.28 8.87
CA LEU A 349 0.94 -33.06 9.46
C LEU A 349 0.46 -34.27 10.26
N HIS A 350 -0.85 -34.48 10.45
CA HIS A 350 -1.42 -35.53 11.33
C HIS A 350 -1.13 -36.97 10.91
N PHE A 351 -0.52 -37.18 9.73
CA PHE A 351 0.00 -38.49 9.33
C PHE A 351 1.24 -38.91 10.13
N LEU A 352 1.98 -37.93 10.68
CA LEU A 352 3.12 -38.20 11.56
C LEU A 352 2.64 -38.83 12.87
N LYS A 353 3.52 -39.61 13.50
CA LYS A 353 3.26 -40.36 14.74
C LYS A 353 4.13 -39.87 15.91
N PRO A 354 3.80 -38.74 16.57
CA PRO A 354 4.58 -38.15 17.66
C PRO A 354 4.79 -39.04 18.90
N GLU A 355 4.02 -40.12 19.03
CA GLU A 355 4.26 -41.15 20.04
C GLU A 355 5.60 -41.88 19.84
N THR A 356 6.11 -41.94 18.60
CA THR A 356 7.39 -42.56 18.26
C THR A 356 8.54 -41.54 18.22
N ALA A 357 9.76 -41.99 18.52
CA ALA A 357 10.95 -41.14 18.41
C ALA A 357 11.18 -40.62 16.98
N GLN A 358 10.96 -41.48 15.98
CA GLN A 358 11.08 -41.09 14.57
C GLN A 358 10.02 -40.07 14.18
N GLY A 359 8.75 -40.25 14.56
CA GLY A 359 7.70 -39.29 14.24
C GLY A 359 7.91 -37.93 14.89
N ARG A 360 8.47 -37.86 16.11
CA ARG A 360 8.88 -36.58 16.72
C ARG A 360 10.02 -35.91 15.95
N LYS A 361 11.04 -36.68 15.56
CA LYS A 361 12.14 -36.19 14.72
C LYS A 361 11.62 -35.61 13.40
N THR A 362 10.80 -36.37 12.68
CA THR A 362 10.21 -35.93 11.39
C THR A 362 9.33 -34.69 11.56
N LEU A 363 8.59 -34.56 12.66
CA LEU A 363 7.82 -33.35 12.95
C LEU A 363 8.73 -32.13 13.15
N LEU A 364 9.81 -32.26 13.92
CA LEU A 364 10.78 -31.17 14.12
C LEU A 364 11.47 -30.78 12.80
N LEU A 365 11.84 -31.77 11.97
CA LEU A 365 12.38 -31.56 10.63
C LEU A 365 11.39 -30.82 9.71
N ALA A 366 10.11 -31.20 9.75
CA ALA A 366 9.06 -30.49 9.02
C ALA A 366 8.91 -29.05 9.52
N MET A 367 9.01 -28.79 10.82
CA MET A 367 9.01 -27.43 11.37
C MET A 367 10.21 -26.61 10.94
N LEU A 368 11.42 -27.19 10.83
CA LEU A 368 12.58 -26.47 10.27
C LEU A 368 12.32 -26.04 8.82
N LEU A 369 11.66 -26.86 8.01
CA LEU A 369 11.29 -26.48 6.65
C LEU A 369 10.21 -25.37 6.64
N ILE A 370 9.18 -25.47 7.48
CA ILE A 370 8.13 -24.44 7.62
C ILE A 370 8.73 -23.11 8.10
N ALA A 371 9.80 -23.14 8.89
CA ALA A 371 10.43 -21.94 9.44
C ALA A 371 11.01 -21.00 8.36
N LEU A 372 11.27 -21.49 7.14
CA LEU A 372 11.66 -20.65 6.00
C LEU A 372 10.53 -19.71 5.55
N ARG A 373 9.29 -19.96 5.97
CA ARG A 373 8.14 -19.05 5.78
C ARG A 373 7.69 -18.41 7.08
N ARG A 374 7.86 -19.10 8.20
CA ARG A 374 7.43 -18.72 9.55
C ARG A 374 8.58 -18.85 10.54
N PRO A 375 9.61 -17.99 10.47
CA PRO A 375 10.81 -18.14 11.29
C PRO A 375 10.54 -18.02 12.81
N ASP A 376 9.41 -17.40 13.19
CA ASP A 376 8.94 -17.33 14.58
C ASP A 376 8.85 -18.69 15.25
N ILE A 377 8.47 -19.75 14.52
CA ILE A 377 8.27 -21.07 15.12
C ILE A 377 9.56 -21.69 15.64
N LEU A 378 10.71 -21.28 15.12
CA LEU A 378 12.01 -21.73 15.61
C LEU A 378 12.14 -21.40 17.09
N ARG A 379 11.64 -20.25 17.54
CA ARG A 379 11.71 -19.79 18.95
C ARG A 379 11.16 -20.80 19.94
N TYR A 380 10.26 -21.68 19.50
CA TYR A 380 9.58 -22.63 20.37
C TYR A 380 10.07 -24.07 20.24
N ILE A 381 11.08 -24.34 19.41
CA ILE A 381 11.75 -25.64 19.34
C ILE A 381 12.84 -25.72 20.43
N PRO A 382 12.99 -26.84 21.16
CA PRO A 382 14.10 -27.00 22.09
C PRO A 382 15.46 -26.80 21.38
N GLN A 383 16.30 -25.90 21.89
CA GLN A 383 17.56 -25.52 21.24
C GLN A 383 18.49 -26.71 21.00
N THR A 384 18.57 -27.63 21.98
CA THR A 384 19.37 -28.86 21.86
C THR A 384 18.90 -29.76 20.72
N SER A 385 17.59 -29.86 20.49
CA SER A 385 17.03 -30.61 19.36
C SER A 385 17.34 -29.91 18.03
N LEU A 386 17.21 -28.58 17.98
CA LEU A 386 17.49 -27.80 16.78
C LEU A 386 18.97 -27.89 16.38
N GLU A 387 19.89 -27.73 17.33
CA GLU A 387 21.33 -27.90 17.12
C GLU A 387 21.66 -29.30 16.63
N ALA A 388 21.10 -30.34 17.26
CA ALA A 388 21.33 -31.72 16.86
C ALA A 388 20.82 -32.04 15.43
N LEU A 389 19.70 -31.44 15.00
CA LEU A 389 19.16 -31.65 13.65
C LEU A 389 19.96 -30.94 12.55
N LEU A 390 20.65 -29.85 12.88
CA LEU A 390 21.43 -29.04 11.93
C LEU A 390 22.92 -29.37 11.95
N THR A 391 23.41 -30.10 12.95
CA THR A 391 24.81 -30.50 13.05
C THR A 391 25.11 -31.62 12.03
N PRO A 392 26.22 -31.55 11.27
CA PRO A 392 26.65 -32.63 10.39
C PRO A 392 26.85 -33.95 11.14
N ALA A 393 26.61 -35.07 10.45
CA ALA A 393 26.85 -36.38 11.05
C ALA A 393 28.32 -36.58 11.44
N ALA A 394 28.60 -37.34 12.50
CA ALA A 394 29.95 -37.52 13.04
C ALA A 394 30.96 -38.13 12.03
N ASN A 395 30.47 -38.77 10.97
CA ASN A 395 31.27 -39.31 9.87
C ASN A 395 31.55 -38.28 8.75
N GLY A 396 31.22 -37.00 8.96
CA GLY A 396 31.31 -35.94 7.95
C GLY A 396 30.17 -35.93 6.94
N GLY A 397 29.12 -36.73 7.16
CA GLY A 397 27.91 -36.76 6.33
C GLY A 397 26.98 -35.56 6.57
N PRO A 398 25.92 -35.41 5.74
CA PRO A 398 24.95 -34.32 5.85
C PRO A 398 24.28 -34.29 7.23
N SER A 399 23.76 -33.12 7.61
CA SER A 399 22.92 -33.00 8.80
C SER A 399 21.62 -33.80 8.64
N GLU A 400 20.92 -34.09 9.75
CA GLU A 400 19.61 -34.75 9.70
C GLU A 400 18.59 -33.95 8.88
N PHE A 401 18.67 -32.62 8.94
CA PHE A 401 17.83 -31.74 8.15
C PHE A 401 18.16 -31.79 6.66
N GLU A 402 19.44 -31.75 6.31
CA GLU A 402 19.89 -31.86 4.92
C GLU A 402 19.53 -33.23 4.32
N ALA A 403 19.72 -34.32 5.06
CA ALA A 403 19.32 -35.67 4.65
C ALA A 403 17.80 -35.74 4.38
N PHE A 404 16.99 -35.23 5.31
CA PHE A 404 15.53 -35.17 5.16
C PHE A 404 15.10 -34.39 3.91
N LEU A 405 15.69 -33.22 3.65
CA LEU A 405 15.37 -32.42 2.46
C LEU A 405 15.75 -33.12 1.16
N ASN A 406 16.88 -33.82 1.14
CA ASN A 406 17.30 -34.60 -0.02
C ASN A 406 16.39 -35.82 -0.24
N ASP A 407 15.91 -36.48 0.81
CA ASP A 407 14.93 -37.56 0.70
C ASP A 407 13.61 -37.08 0.10
N LEU A 408 13.11 -35.91 0.53
CA LEU A 408 11.92 -35.26 -0.04
C LEU A 408 12.07 -34.92 -1.54
N ARG A 409 13.31 -34.67 -1.99
CA ARG A 409 13.63 -34.38 -3.41
C ARG A 409 13.82 -35.63 -4.25
N LEU A 410 14.44 -36.68 -3.69
CA LEU A 410 14.85 -37.90 -4.42
C LEU A 410 13.72 -38.93 -4.58
N HIS A 411 12.75 -39.01 -3.65
CA HIS A 411 11.65 -39.96 -3.72
C HIS A 411 10.56 -39.51 -4.71
N ALA A 412 10.82 -39.72 -6.00
CA ALA A 412 9.80 -39.73 -7.05
C ALA A 412 9.50 -41.19 -7.45
N PRO A 413 8.26 -41.70 -7.27
CA PRO A 413 7.87 -42.91 -7.99
C PRO A 413 7.88 -42.58 -9.49
N ALA A 414 8.56 -43.38 -10.29
CA ALA A 414 8.29 -43.42 -11.72
C ALA A 414 6.82 -43.84 -11.89
N ALA A 415 5.96 -42.93 -12.35
CA ALA A 415 4.58 -43.27 -12.67
C ALA A 415 4.59 -44.41 -13.71
N PRO A 416 3.83 -45.51 -13.53
CA PRO A 416 3.56 -46.42 -14.62
C PRO A 416 2.77 -45.64 -15.67
N LEU A 417 3.37 -45.48 -16.85
CA LEU A 417 2.70 -44.92 -18.03
C LEU A 417 1.36 -45.65 -18.25
N LYS A 418 0.25 -44.94 -17.98
CA LYS A 418 -1.03 -44.97 -18.73
C LYS A 418 -2.09 -44.14 -18.00
N THR A 419 -2.06 -42.82 -18.23
CA THR A 419 -3.15 -41.97 -18.74
C THR A 419 -2.80 -40.51 -18.46
N VAL A 420 -3.07 -39.66 -19.45
CA VAL A 420 -2.70 -38.24 -19.46
C VAL A 420 -3.63 -37.47 -18.52
N GLU A 421 -3.14 -37.11 -17.33
CA GLU A 421 -3.63 -35.94 -16.59
C GLU A 421 -2.46 -35.04 -16.20
N LYS A 422 -2.45 -33.84 -16.79
CA LYS A 422 -1.51 -32.76 -16.50
C LYS A 422 -1.91 -32.08 -15.19
N THR A 423 -1.34 -32.49 -14.07
CA THR A 423 -1.09 -31.62 -12.90
C THR A 423 -0.09 -32.29 -11.96
N ASP A 424 1.17 -32.41 -12.39
CA ASP A 424 2.29 -32.52 -11.47
C ASP A 424 3.14 -31.25 -11.64
N THR A 425 3.11 -30.37 -10.64
CA THR A 425 3.78 -29.06 -10.69
C THR A 425 5.19 -29.10 -10.10
N LEU A 426 5.62 -30.24 -9.56
CA LEU A 426 7.00 -30.45 -9.09
C LEU A 426 7.78 -31.20 -10.18
N LYS A 427 8.16 -30.48 -11.26
CA LYS A 427 9.20 -30.97 -12.16
C LYS A 427 10.42 -31.33 -11.31
N SER A 428 10.86 -32.58 -11.42
CA SER A 428 12.05 -33.12 -10.76
C SER A 428 13.25 -32.18 -10.93
N ILE A 429 13.74 -31.59 -9.85
CA ILE A 429 15.09 -31.03 -9.80
C ILE A 429 15.98 -32.18 -9.28
N PRO A 430 16.78 -32.84 -10.12
CA PRO A 430 17.41 -34.13 -9.77
C PRO A 430 18.64 -34.00 -8.87
N THR A 431 19.01 -32.79 -8.46
CA THR A 431 20.29 -32.56 -7.78
C THR A 431 20.08 -32.49 -6.28
N PRO A 432 20.77 -33.33 -5.48
CA PRO A 432 20.87 -33.14 -4.04
C PRO A 432 21.32 -31.71 -3.75
N ILE A 433 20.72 -31.09 -2.73
CA ILE A 433 21.16 -29.78 -2.24
C ILE A 433 22.16 -29.99 -1.11
N SER A 434 23.16 -29.11 -1.06
CA SER A 434 23.96 -28.93 0.14
C SER A 434 23.32 -27.84 1.00
N LEU A 435 22.97 -28.17 2.23
CA LEU A 435 22.37 -27.22 3.17
C LEU A 435 23.00 -27.38 4.54
N ASP A 436 24.18 -26.79 4.70
CA ASP A 436 24.82 -26.68 6.01
C ASP A 436 24.11 -25.65 6.91
N TYR A 437 24.51 -25.61 8.18
CA TYR A 437 23.99 -24.66 9.15
C TYR A 437 24.08 -23.21 8.65
N ASN A 438 25.20 -22.84 8.03
CA ASN A 438 25.44 -21.46 7.60
C ASN A 438 24.51 -21.05 6.46
N ARG A 439 24.30 -21.91 5.47
CA ARG A 439 23.41 -21.64 4.34
C ARG A 439 21.95 -21.61 4.77
N TYR A 440 21.54 -22.47 5.71
CA TYR A 440 20.21 -22.42 6.31
C TYR A 440 20.00 -21.12 7.12
N ALA A 441 20.98 -20.75 7.95
CA ALA A 441 20.95 -19.48 8.68
C ALA A 441 20.91 -18.27 7.73
N ALA A 442 21.66 -18.29 6.63
CA ALA A 442 21.61 -17.26 5.60
C ALA A 442 20.22 -17.16 4.95
N ALA A 443 19.57 -18.29 4.67
CA ALA A 443 18.20 -18.31 4.14
C ALA A 443 17.19 -17.68 5.10
N LEU A 444 17.31 -17.95 6.40
CA LEU A 444 16.45 -17.35 7.44
C LEU A 444 16.64 -15.83 7.57
N ARG A 445 17.83 -15.30 7.29
CA ARG A 445 18.05 -13.85 7.34
C ARG A 445 17.31 -13.07 6.25
N HIS A 446 17.02 -13.69 5.10
CA HIS A 446 16.10 -13.12 4.11
C HIS A 446 14.65 -13.06 4.61
N LYS A 447 14.35 -13.75 5.72
CA LYS A 447 13.10 -13.66 6.48
C LYS A 447 13.28 -12.92 7.81
N HIS A 448 14.34 -12.13 7.93
CA HIS A 448 14.65 -11.27 9.07
C HIS A 448 14.88 -12.02 10.39
N PHE A 449 15.29 -13.28 10.34
CA PHE A 449 15.60 -14.07 11.53
C PHE A 449 17.06 -14.51 11.52
N ASP A 450 17.79 -14.19 12.58
CA ASP A 450 19.17 -14.59 12.76
C ASP A 450 19.26 -15.82 13.67
N LEU A 451 19.56 -16.97 13.06
CA LEU A 451 19.61 -18.24 13.77
C LEU A 451 20.68 -18.29 14.88
N PRO A 452 21.92 -17.78 14.71
CA PRO A 452 22.94 -17.76 15.76
C PRO A 452 22.54 -16.98 17.02
N SER A 453 21.96 -15.78 16.86
CA SER A 453 21.44 -15.00 18.00
C SER A 453 20.05 -15.43 18.44
N TYR A 454 19.39 -16.28 17.66
CA TYR A 454 18.03 -16.77 17.88
C TYR A 454 17.00 -15.64 18.00
N SER A 455 17.16 -14.59 17.20
CA SER A 455 16.41 -13.34 17.31
C SER A 455 16.00 -12.78 15.95
N PHE A 456 14.98 -11.94 15.96
CA PHE A 456 14.58 -11.18 14.78
C PHE A 456 15.49 -9.97 14.57
N MET A 457 15.83 -9.69 13.32
CA MET A 457 16.66 -8.56 12.90
C MET A 457 15.86 -7.26 12.76
N THR A 458 14.70 -7.15 13.39
CA THR A 458 13.72 -6.07 13.15
C THR A 458 13.86 -4.88 14.10
N ARG A 459 14.94 -4.87 14.90
CA ARG A 459 15.21 -3.84 15.91
C ARG A 459 16.56 -3.18 15.71
N ASP A 460 16.65 -1.89 15.99
CA ASP A 460 17.93 -1.18 16.09
C ASP A 460 18.66 -1.46 17.41
N GLU A 461 19.85 -0.89 17.59
CA GLU A 461 20.65 -1.02 18.82
C GLU A 461 19.94 -0.49 20.08
N ALA A 462 19.02 0.46 19.92
CA ALA A 462 18.21 1.01 21.01
C ALA A 462 16.95 0.18 21.31
N GLY A 463 16.70 -0.89 20.55
CA GLY A 463 15.55 -1.78 20.70
C GLY A 463 14.27 -1.28 20.02
N ASN A 464 14.33 -0.19 19.25
CA ASN A 464 13.19 0.30 18.47
C ASN A 464 12.95 -0.62 17.29
N ARG A 465 11.68 -0.91 17.02
CA ARG A 465 11.25 -1.88 16.01
C ARG A 465 10.66 -1.17 14.81
N PHE A 466 11.15 -1.45 13.61
CA PHE A 466 10.63 -0.90 12.34
C PHE A 466 11.09 -1.72 11.13
N GLU A 467 10.44 -1.57 9.97
CA GLU A 467 10.76 -2.38 8.78
C GLU A 467 12.19 -2.14 8.29
N ALA A 468 12.65 -0.88 8.20
CA ALA A 468 13.99 -0.57 7.71
C ALA A 468 15.11 -1.24 8.51
N ALA A 469 14.92 -1.51 9.81
CA ALA A 469 15.87 -2.26 10.63
C ALA A 469 16.06 -3.71 10.14
N ALA A 470 15.00 -4.29 9.58
CA ALA A 470 14.96 -5.67 9.08
C ALA A 470 15.55 -5.82 7.67
N LEU A 471 15.63 -4.72 6.91
CA LEU A 471 16.11 -4.74 5.54
C LEU A 471 17.63 -4.92 5.49
N PRO A 472 18.15 -5.64 4.48
CA PRO A 472 19.59 -5.79 4.33
C PRO A 472 20.24 -4.41 4.16
N PRO A 473 21.43 -4.19 4.75
CA PRO A 473 22.19 -3.00 4.46
C PRO A 473 22.53 -2.97 2.97
N VAL A 474 22.57 -1.77 2.41
CA VAL A 474 23.02 -1.56 1.05
C VAL A 474 24.45 -2.09 0.88
N ASP A 475 24.73 -2.72 -0.27
CA ASP A 475 26.05 -3.26 -0.57
C ASP A 475 27.10 -2.13 -0.56
N PRO A 476 28.08 -2.15 0.38
CA PRO A 476 29.11 -1.13 0.45
C PRO A 476 30.05 -1.14 -0.76
N LYS A 477 30.05 -2.21 -1.58
CA LYS A 477 30.80 -2.29 -2.83
C LYS A 477 30.04 -1.71 -4.01
N ALA A 478 28.75 -1.40 -3.86
CA ALA A 478 28.00 -0.75 -4.91
C ALA A 478 28.56 0.65 -5.21
N ARG A 479 28.36 1.10 -6.44
CA ARG A 479 28.81 2.41 -6.91
C ARG A 479 28.21 3.52 -6.02
N GLU A 480 29.07 4.29 -5.37
CA GLU A 480 28.66 5.54 -4.70
C GLU A 480 28.44 6.62 -5.77
N VAL A 481 27.30 7.32 -5.67
CA VAL A 481 26.93 8.42 -6.58
C VAL A 481 26.96 9.76 -5.85
N ASP A 482 27.05 10.88 -6.59
CA ASP A 482 26.95 12.19 -5.97
C ASP A 482 25.53 12.45 -5.44
N VAL A 483 24.50 12.12 -6.23
CA VAL A 483 23.10 12.36 -5.89
C VAL A 483 22.25 11.12 -6.15
N GLN A 484 21.48 10.71 -5.14
CA GLN A 484 20.41 9.73 -5.27
C GLN A 484 19.06 10.47 -5.18
N LEU A 485 18.32 10.46 -6.28
CA LEU A 485 16.97 11.00 -6.37
C LEU A 485 15.96 9.93 -5.96
N ILE A 486 15.21 10.17 -4.90
CA ILE A 486 14.20 9.24 -4.35
C ILE A 486 12.82 9.87 -4.54
N GLY A 487 11.94 9.24 -5.31
CA GLY A 487 10.58 9.75 -5.54
C GLY A 487 9.77 8.90 -6.51
N PRO A 488 8.52 9.26 -6.81
CA PRO A 488 7.60 8.43 -7.59
C PRO A 488 7.86 8.54 -9.11
N LEU A 489 9.03 8.08 -9.55
CA LEU A 489 9.50 8.11 -10.93
C LEU A 489 8.56 7.37 -11.88
N ALA A 490 7.95 6.28 -11.44
CA ALA A 490 7.04 5.45 -12.24
C ALA A 490 5.60 5.99 -12.35
N LYS A 491 5.21 6.96 -11.52
CA LYS A 491 3.80 7.40 -11.40
C LYS A 491 3.40 8.48 -12.39
N ALA A 492 2.20 8.35 -12.94
CA ALA A 492 1.56 9.36 -13.79
C ALA A 492 0.84 10.44 -12.95
N SER A 493 1.57 11.12 -12.06
CA SER A 493 1.08 12.23 -11.24
C SER A 493 1.90 13.51 -11.45
N GLY A 494 1.40 14.66 -10.98
CA GLY A 494 2.16 15.92 -11.02
C GLY A 494 3.48 15.84 -10.23
N LEU A 495 3.48 15.16 -9.08
CA LEU A 495 4.71 14.89 -8.31
C LEU A 495 5.66 13.96 -9.08
N GLY A 496 5.14 12.92 -9.75
CA GLY A 496 5.95 12.06 -10.62
C GLY A 496 6.54 12.81 -11.81
N GLN A 497 5.78 13.74 -12.42
CA GLN A 497 6.28 14.61 -13.49
C GLN A 497 7.43 15.49 -12.98
N ALA A 498 7.24 16.18 -11.86
CA ALA A 498 8.28 17.00 -11.24
C ALA A 498 9.54 16.18 -10.86
N THR A 499 9.35 14.95 -10.38
CA THR A 499 10.46 14.05 -10.05
C THR A 499 11.25 13.68 -11.31
N ARG A 500 10.58 13.37 -12.42
CA ARG A 500 11.25 13.08 -13.70
C ARG A 500 11.98 14.30 -14.26
N LEU A 501 11.37 15.48 -14.19
CA LEU A 501 12.04 16.73 -14.56
C LEU A 501 13.28 16.97 -13.70
N SER A 502 13.19 16.75 -12.39
CA SER A 502 14.37 16.81 -11.50
C SER A 502 15.45 15.82 -11.90
N ALA A 503 15.09 14.61 -12.32
CA ALA A 503 16.07 13.64 -12.82
C ALA A 503 16.83 14.17 -14.05
N ASP A 504 16.13 14.80 -14.99
CA ASP A 504 16.74 15.39 -16.19
C ASP A 504 17.58 16.63 -15.86
N ILE A 505 17.09 17.50 -14.99
CA ILE A 505 17.83 18.66 -14.45
C ILE A 505 19.13 18.19 -13.80
N LEU A 506 19.07 17.18 -12.93
CA LEU A 506 20.23 16.64 -12.24
C LEU A 506 21.25 16.05 -13.21
N ARG A 507 20.81 15.31 -14.24
CA ARG A 507 21.71 14.80 -15.30
C ARG A 507 22.42 15.94 -16.05
N ALA A 508 21.76 17.06 -16.26
CA ALA A 508 22.35 18.23 -16.93
C ALA A 508 23.40 18.97 -16.06
N THR A 509 23.48 18.69 -14.75
CA THR A 509 24.50 19.29 -13.87
C THR A 509 25.90 18.69 -14.06
N GLY A 510 26.01 17.53 -14.72
CA GLY A 510 27.26 16.77 -14.83
C GLY A 510 27.64 15.96 -13.58
N LEU A 511 26.80 15.95 -12.55
CA LEU A 511 26.98 15.10 -11.36
C LEU A 511 26.61 13.64 -11.67
N ASP A 512 27.16 12.71 -10.88
CA ASP A 512 26.75 11.32 -10.95
C ASP A 512 25.42 11.10 -10.21
N VAL A 513 24.38 10.66 -10.93
CA VAL A 513 23.00 10.59 -10.45
C VAL A 513 22.44 9.18 -10.54
N ARG A 514 21.79 8.74 -9.46
CA ARG A 514 20.94 7.54 -9.42
C ARG A 514 19.47 7.95 -9.21
N GLY A 515 18.56 7.38 -9.98
CA GLY A 515 17.11 7.49 -9.73
C GLY A 515 16.57 6.24 -9.05
N VAL A 516 15.88 6.40 -7.92
CA VAL A 516 15.27 5.32 -7.15
C VAL A 516 13.78 5.60 -6.97
N ASP A 517 12.95 4.61 -7.27
CA ASP A 517 11.50 4.77 -7.17
C ASP A 517 11.03 4.63 -5.72
N PHE A 518 10.16 5.54 -5.31
CA PHE A 518 9.42 5.47 -4.06
C PHE A 518 8.02 6.05 -4.25
N ASP A 519 7.01 5.22 -3.99
CA ASP A 519 5.62 5.54 -4.30
C ASP A 519 4.62 5.11 -3.22
N LEU A 520 5.08 4.77 -2.02
CA LEU A 520 4.20 4.29 -0.95
C LEU A 520 3.09 5.32 -0.66
N ASP A 521 1.85 4.85 -0.60
CA ASP A 521 0.62 5.63 -0.48
C ASP A 521 0.32 6.59 -1.66
N ASN A 522 1.03 6.50 -2.79
CA ASN A 522 0.71 7.28 -3.99
C ASN A 522 -0.41 6.59 -4.78
N PRO A 523 -1.62 7.18 -4.88
CA PRO A 523 -2.77 6.53 -5.50
C PRO A 523 -2.73 6.56 -7.04
N ALA A 524 -1.78 7.29 -7.64
CA ALA A 524 -1.73 7.43 -9.08
C ALA A 524 -1.38 6.09 -9.78
N PRO A 525 -1.91 5.84 -10.98
CA PRO A 525 -1.48 4.70 -11.77
C PRO A 525 -0.02 4.85 -12.19
N GLU A 526 0.65 3.72 -12.40
CA GLU A 526 1.91 3.69 -13.13
C GLU A 526 1.64 4.09 -14.60
N GLY A 527 2.50 4.92 -15.20
CA GLY A 527 2.23 5.37 -16.57
C GLY A 527 3.33 6.12 -17.33
N PHE A 528 3.29 5.88 -18.64
CA PHE A 528 3.80 6.61 -19.82
C PHE A 528 5.25 7.10 -19.94
N SER A 529 6.12 7.05 -18.93
CA SER A 529 7.54 7.38 -19.12
C SER A 529 8.46 6.21 -18.79
N SER A 530 8.90 5.49 -19.82
CA SER A 530 9.89 4.40 -19.75
C SER A 530 11.34 4.89 -19.86
N ALA A 531 11.57 6.19 -19.99
CA ALA A 531 12.88 6.75 -20.31
C ALA A 531 13.81 6.90 -19.09
N THR A 532 13.24 7.08 -17.89
CA THR A 532 14.06 7.22 -16.68
C THR A 532 14.51 5.86 -16.20
N LYS A 533 15.83 5.62 -16.22
CA LYS A 533 16.45 4.46 -15.59
C LYS A 533 16.17 4.51 -14.08
N ILE A 534 15.41 3.53 -13.60
CA ILE A 534 15.17 3.27 -12.17
C ILE A 534 16.18 2.21 -11.72
N GLU A 535 16.83 2.45 -10.59
CA GLU A 535 17.85 1.58 -10.00
C GLU A 535 17.51 1.29 -8.54
N ASP A 536 18.15 0.25 -7.98
CA ASP A 536 18.03 -0.09 -6.57
C ASP A 536 18.73 0.95 -5.67
N TYR A 537 18.31 1.04 -4.41
CA TYR A 537 18.96 1.83 -3.38
C TYR A 537 20.46 1.49 -3.27
N GLY A 538 21.30 2.53 -3.20
CA GLY A 538 22.75 2.38 -3.13
C GLY A 538 23.43 3.47 -2.30
N PRO A 539 24.76 3.41 -2.12
CA PRO A 539 25.51 4.49 -1.47
C PRO A 539 25.42 5.79 -2.28
N SER A 540 25.34 6.91 -1.59
CA SER A 540 25.24 8.26 -2.17
C SER A 540 25.79 9.32 -1.24
N ARG A 541 26.33 10.41 -1.78
CA ARG A 541 26.76 11.56 -0.96
C ARG A 541 25.59 12.44 -0.54
N ILE A 542 24.60 12.62 -1.43
CA ILE A 542 23.37 13.39 -1.22
C ILE A 542 22.17 12.54 -1.59
N ASN A 543 21.13 12.54 -0.75
CA ASN A 543 19.79 12.11 -1.13
C ASN A 543 18.94 13.34 -1.44
N LEU A 544 18.40 13.43 -2.65
CA LEU A 544 17.31 14.36 -2.97
C LEU A 544 16.00 13.58 -2.91
N ILE A 545 15.24 13.78 -1.84
CA ILE A 545 14.00 13.08 -1.55
C ILE A 545 12.84 13.93 -2.08
N HIS A 546 12.40 13.61 -3.29
CA HIS A 546 11.39 14.33 -4.05
C HIS A 546 9.98 13.90 -3.66
N LEU A 547 9.66 14.07 -2.37
CA LEU A 547 8.40 13.76 -1.73
C LEU A 547 7.98 14.95 -0.88
N ASN A 548 6.68 15.20 -0.76
CA ASN A 548 6.19 16.15 0.24
C ASN A 548 6.47 15.66 1.67
N ALA A 549 6.55 16.61 2.61
CA ALA A 549 7.02 16.40 3.97
C ALA A 549 6.27 15.28 4.72
N GLU A 550 4.96 15.13 4.49
CA GLU A 550 4.12 14.10 5.10
C GLU A 550 4.51 12.68 4.68
N SER A 551 5.24 12.49 3.58
CA SER A 551 5.65 11.18 3.07
C SER A 551 7.10 10.84 3.42
N ILE A 552 7.88 11.82 3.90
CA ILE A 552 9.28 11.61 4.30
C ILE A 552 9.42 10.53 5.38
N PRO A 553 8.65 10.52 6.49
CA PRO A 553 8.79 9.48 7.50
C PRO A 553 8.54 8.06 6.97
N LEU A 554 7.72 7.91 5.92
CA LEU A 554 7.46 6.62 5.30
C LEU A 554 8.68 6.06 4.56
N ALA A 555 9.44 6.93 3.87
CA ALA A 555 10.66 6.52 3.18
C ALA A 555 11.68 5.95 4.18
N PHE A 556 11.85 6.59 5.32
CA PHE A 556 12.74 6.12 6.38
C PHE A 556 12.19 4.87 7.09
N ALA A 557 10.89 4.78 7.35
CA ALA A 557 10.33 3.63 8.05
C ALA A 557 10.42 2.32 7.25
N TYR A 558 10.37 2.41 5.92
CA TYR A 558 10.10 1.25 5.04
C TYR A 558 11.11 1.00 3.91
N GLN A 559 12.23 1.75 3.85
CA GLN A 559 13.31 1.53 2.87
C GLN A 559 14.64 1.28 3.58
N PRO A 560 15.65 0.67 2.92
CA PRO A 560 16.95 0.45 3.53
C PRO A 560 17.59 1.77 3.99
N ASP A 561 18.44 1.72 5.02
CA ASP A 561 19.13 2.93 5.50
C ASP A 561 20.19 3.43 4.50
N VAL A 562 19.74 4.31 3.62
CA VAL A 562 20.58 5.14 2.73
C VAL A 562 20.74 6.56 3.25
N PHE A 563 20.15 6.87 4.41
CA PHE A 563 19.99 8.24 4.89
C PHE A 563 21.06 8.60 5.92
N SER A 564 21.46 7.66 6.76
CA SER A 564 22.38 7.92 7.87
C SER A 564 23.79 8.32 7.44
N ASN A 565 24.20 8.05 6.20
CA ASN A 565 25.51 8.40 5.65
C ASN A 565 25.47 9.44 4.51
N SER A 566 24.28 9.94 4.18
CA SER A 566 24.07 10.93 3.12
C SER A 566 23.64 12.28 3.72
N TYR A 567 23.79 13.35 2.96
CA TYR A 567 23.10 14.62 3.22
C TYR A 567 21.68 14.54 2.63
N ASN A 568 20.64 14.70 3.44
CA ASN A 568 19.25 14.43 3.06
C ASN A 568 18.49 15.73 2.82
N ILE A 569 18.07 15.93 1.58
CA ILE A 569 17.30 17.09 1.13
C ILE A 569 15.86 16.65 0.86
N GLY A 570 14.88 17.24 1.52
CA GLY A 570 13.46 17.04 1.17
C GLY A 570 13.00 18.10 0.18
N TYR A 571 12.31 17.72 -0.89
CA TYR A 571 11.83 18.67 -1.90
C TYR A 571 10.29 18.73 -1.92
N PHE A 572 9.75 19.82 -1.40
CA PHE A 572 8.32 19.95 -1.07
C PHE A 572 7.53 20.82 -2.06
N PHE A 573 6.29 20.40 -2.32
CA PHE A 573 5.25 21.12 -3.05
C PHE A 573 4.01 21.19 -2.16
N TRP A 574 3.78 22.35 -1.55
CA TRP A 574 2.70 22.55 -0.58
C TRP A 574 1.86 23.77 -0.89
N GLU A 575 0.56 23.69 -0.61
CA GLU A 575 -0.42 24.70 -1.05
C GLU A 575 -1.17 25.40 0.10
N LEU A 576 -0.87 25.12 1.36
CA LEU A 576 -1.37 25.93 2.49
C LEU A 576 -0.31 26.91 2.95
N ASP A 577 -0.73 27.97 3.63
CA ASP A 577 0.09 29.07 4.14
C ASP A 577 1.02 28.70 5.31
N LYS A 578 1.00 27.43 5.75
CA LYS A 578 1.88 26.88 6.80
C LYS A 578 2.04 25.36 6.68
N PRO A 579 3.11 24.78 7.25
CA PRO A 579 3.29 23.33 7.29
C PRO A 579 2.16 22.64 8.06
N ALA A 580 1.70 21.49 7.59
CA ALA A 580 0.79 20.65 8.36
C ALA A 580 1.49 20.02 9.57
N TYR A 581 0.73 19.64 10.61
CA TYR A 581 1.33 19.00 11.80
C TYR A 581 2.07 17.70 11.49
N CYS A 582 1.62 16.93 10.49
CA CYS A 582 2.33 15.71 10.05
C CYS A 582 3.64 15.99 9.29
N HIS A 583 3.94 17.24 8.92
CA HIS A 583 5.18 17.59 8.21
C HIS A 583 6.39 17.63 9.14
N TYR A 584 6.19 18.03 10.40
CA TYR A 584 7.31 18.36 11.27
C TYR A 584 8.24 17.17 11.54
N LEU A 585 7.74 15.94 11.69
CA LEU A 585 8.63 14.77 11.79
C LEU A 585 9.47 14.61 10.51
N GLY A 586 8.88 14.77 9.33
CA GLY A 586 9.61 14.73 8.07
C GLY A 586 10.70 15.80 8.00
N MET A 587 10.39 17.02 8.42
CA MET A 587 11.35 18.15 8.49
C MET A 587 12.48 17.89 9.51
N GLU A 588 12.19 17.19 10.62
CA GLU A 588 13.20 16.82 11.62
C GLU A 588 14.17 15.72 11.16
N MET A 589 13.81 14.96 10.14
CA MET A 589 14.62 13.86 9.61
C MET A 589 15.54 14.28 8.46
N LEU A 590 15.52 15.56 8.09
CA LEU A 590 16.24 16.12 6.95
C LEU A 590 17.31 17.10 7.39
N ASP A 591 18.34 17.22 6.55
CA ASP A 591 19.43 18.18 6.72
C ASP A 591 19.07 19.52 6.03
N GLU A 592 18.24 19.49 4.98
CA GLU A 592 17.84 20.66 4.21
C GLU A 592 16.47 20.47 3.53
N ILE A 593 15.79 21.59 3.28
CA ILE A 593 14.51 21.62 2.57
C ILE A 593 14.66 22.43 1.28
N TRP A 594 14.27 21.82 0.17
CA TRP A 594 14.10 22.49 -1.11
C TRP A 594 12.63 22.76 -1.38
N VAL A 595 12.38 23.88 -2.03
CA VAL A 595 11.06 24.30 -2.51
C VAL A 595 11.20 24.83 -3.93
N SER A 596 10.09 24.89 -4.67
CA SER A 596 10.07 25.36 -6.05
C SER A 596 9.69 26.82 -6.19
N THR A 597 9.27 27.47 -5.10
CA THR A 597 8.72 28.83 -5.11
C THR A 597 9.09 29.60 -3.85
N ASP A 598 9.09 30.94 -3.95
CA ASP A 598 9.27 31.80 -2.77
C ASP A 598 8.10 31.64 -1.79
N TYR A 599 6.90 31.30 -2.28
CA TYR A 599 5.76 30.93 -1.44
C TYR A 599 6.09 29.72 -0.53
N GLY A 600 6.66 28.65 -1.11
CA GLY A 600 7.15 27.51 -0.33
C GLY A 600 8.24 27.90 0.68
N LEU A 601 9.12 28.84 0.31
CA LEU A 601 10.17 29.32 1.19
C LEU A 601 9.57 30.02 2.40
N GLU A 602 8.58 30.91 2.20
CA GLU A 602 7.87 31.61 3.26
C GLU A 602 7.11 30.68 4.21
N ILE A 603 6.55 29.58 3.69
CA ILE A 603 5.86 28.54 4.45
C ILE A 603 6.82 27.83 5.41
N TYR A 604 7.93 27.31 4.89
CA TYR A 604 8.77 26.37 5.64
C TYR A 604 9.90 27.05 6.42
N HIS A 605 10.42 28.19 5.97
CA HIS A 605 11.58 28.83 6.60
C HIS A 605 11.38 29.16 8.08
N LYS A 606 10.17 29.60 8.46
CA LYS A 606 9.84 29.96 9.85
C LYS A 606 9.82 28.76 10.80
N ASP A 607 9.59 27.57 10.27
CA ASP A 607 9.38 26.33 10.99
C ASP A 607 10.54 25.34 10.84
N ALA A 608 11.63 25.72 10.15
CA ALA A 608 12.75 24.83 9.82
C ALA A 608 13.84 24.74 10.90
N ASP A 609 13.69 25.44 12.03
CA ASP A 609 14.61 25.44 13.17
C ASP A 609 16.09 25.63 12.77
N GLY A 610 16.36 26.64 11.93
CA GLY A 610 17.70 26.98 11.47
C GLY A 610 18.24 26.12 10.31
N LYS A 611 17.51 25.08 9.87
CA LYS A 611 17.87 24.32 8.67
C LYS A 611 17.70 25.17 7.41
N PRO A 612 18.56 24.99 6.38
CA PRO A 612 18.40 25.70 5.12
C PRO A 612 17.07 25.35 4.45
N VAL A 613 16.31 26.39 4.06
CA VAL A 613 15.16 26.27 3.16
C VAL A 613 15.50 27.06 1.90
N ILE A 614 15.63 26.37 0.76
CA ILE A 614 16.15 26.96 -0.47
C ILE A 614 15.10 26.87 -1.57
N ASN A 615 14.74 28.01 -2.17
CA ASN A 615 14.02 28.03 -3.44
C ASN A 615 15.00 27.70 -4.57
N VAL A 616 14.91 26.49 -5.10
CA VAL A 616 15.73 26.04 -6.23
C VAL A 616 15.00 26.18 -7.58
N GLY A 617 13.70 26.46 -7.54
CA GLY A 617 12.83 26.50 -8.71
C GLY A 617 12.54 25.13 -9.31
N MET A 618 11.62 25.08 -10.26
CA MET A 618 11.32 23.91 -11.08
C MET A 618 11.26 24.36 -12.56
N CYS A 619 11.55 23.47 -13.49
CA CYS A 619 11.43 23.79 -14.92
C CYS A 619 10.08 23.33 -15.49
N TYR A 620 9.81 23.72 -16.72
CA TYR A 620 8.78 23.11 -17.55
C TYR A 620 9.38 21.95 -18.37
N GLU A 621 8.54 21.05 -18.86
CA GLU A 621 8.97 20.00 -19.77
C GLU A 621 9.12 20.54 -21.19
N ASN A 622 10.33 20.48 -21.75
CA ASN A 622 10.58 20.97 -23.10
C ASN A 622 10.16 19.91 -24.13
N THR A 623 8.94 20.03 -24.66
CA THR A 623 8.47 19.14 -25.74
C THR A 623 8.69 19.82 -27.10
N PRO A 624 9.59 19.28 -27.95
CA PRO A 624 9.79 19.83 -29.30
C PRO A 624 8.53 19.67 -30.17
N ASN A 625 8.40 20.53 -31.18
CA ASN A 625 7.41 20.44 -32.26
C ASN A 625 5.94 20.74 -31.87
N ILE A 626 5.68 21.60 -30.89
CA ILE A 626 4.33 22.13 -30.63
C ILE A 626 4.15 23.48 -31.34
N GLU A 627 3.62 23.46 -32.54
CA GLU A 627 3.32 24.65 -33.33
C GLU A 627 1.88 25.14 -33.11
N ARG A 628 1.69 26.46 -33.05
CA ARG A 628 0.37 27.07 -32.77
C ARG A 628 -0.66 26.76 -33.84
N ALA A 629 -0.29 26.79 -35.12
CA ALA A 629 -1.22 26.53 -36.22
C ALA A 629 -1.79 25.09 -36.16
N ASP A 630 -0.90 24.09 -36.08
CA ASP A 630 -1.30 22.68 -35.97
C ASP A 630 -2.08 22.37 -34.68
N SER A 631 -1.77 23.10 -33.61
CA SER A 631 -2.46 23.00 -32.32
C SER A 631 -3.84 23.63 -32.38
N ARG A 632 -3.99 24.78 -33.07
CA ARG A 632 -5.28 25.43 -33.30
C ARG A 632 -6.19 24.55 -34.15
N ASP A 633 -5.68 24.00 -35.24
CA ASP A 633 -6.37 23.01 -36.07
C ASP A 633 -6.88 21.81 -35.27
N PHE A 634 -6.06 21.31 -34.32
CA PHE A 634 -6.44 20.22 -33.43
C PHE A 634 -7.63 20.59 -32.54
N VAL A 635 -7.61 21.79 -31.95
CA VAL A 635 -8.71 22.28 -31.12
C VAL A 635 -9.98 22.48 -31.96
N GLU A 636 -9.87 23.16 -33.10
CA GLU A 636 -11.02 23.44 -33.99
C GLU A 636 -11.71 22.16 -34.46
N ARG A 637 -10.94 21.17 -34.93
CA ARG A 637 -11.52 19.87 -35.34
C ARG A 637 -12.15 19.12 -34.17
N ARG A 638 -11.53 19.17 -33.00
CA ARG A 638 -11.97 18.40 -31.82
C ARG A 638 -13.25 18.93 -31.21
N PHE A 639 -13.44 20.24 -31.21
CA PHE A 639 -14.60 20.91 -30.60
C PHE A 639 -15.58 21.50 -31.60
N GLN A 640 -15.34 21.30 -32.91
CA GLN A 640 -16.13 21.88 -34.00
C GLN A 640 -16.17 23.42 -33.93
N PHE A 641 -15.04 24.02 -33.57
CA PHE A 641 -14.85 25.48 -33.60
C PHE A 641 -14.29 25.91 -34.96
N ASP A 642 -14.30 27.22 -35.20
CA ASP A 642 -13.72 27.86 -36.38
C ASP A 642 -12.82 29.04 -35.98
N ALA A 643 -12.16 29.66 -36.97
CA ALA A 643 -11.20 30.74 -36.78
C ALA A 643 -11.75 32.01 -36.10
N ARG A 644 -13.09 32.20 -36.02
CA ARG A 644 -13.70 33.35 -35.34
C ARG A 644 -13.76 33.19 -33.83
N HIS A 645 -13.66 31.94 -33.35
CA HIS A 645 -13.83 31.63 -31.95
C HIS A 645 -12.63 32.06 -31.11
N PHE A 646 -12.88 32.64 -29.95
CA PHE A 646 -11.83 32.91 -28.96
C PHE A 646 -11.86 31.83 -27.88
N VAL A 647 -10.82 31.00 -27.82
CA VAL A 647 -10.80 29.80 -27.00
C VAL A 647 -10.06 30.04 -25.69
N CYS A 648 -10.81 30.05 -24.59
CA CYS A 648 -10.28 30.01 -23.23
C CYS A 648 -10.14 28.57 -22.74
N LEU A 649 -9.08 28.28 -21.97
CA LEU A 649 -8.82 26.96 -21.41
C LEU A 649 -8.55 27.06 -19.90
N VAL A 650 -9.21 26.20 -19.13
CA VAL A 650 -8.79 25.84 -17.77
C VAL A 650 -8.51 24.33 -17.76
N ALA A 651 -7.41 23.91 -17.11
CA ALA A 651 -7.03 22.51 -17.05
C ALA A 651 -6.57 22.10 -15.64
N PHE A 652 -7.11 21.00 -15.11
CA PHE A 652 -6.75 20.44 -13.81
C PHE A 652 -7.00 18.92 -13.74
N ASP A 653 -6.60 18.29 -12.64
CA ASP A 653 -6.95 16.90 -12.31
C ASP A 653 -7.90 16.89 -11.12
N SER A 654 -8.96 16.10 -11.19
CA SER A 654 -9.94 15.97 -10.09
C SER A 654 -9.33 15.33 -8.83
N PHE A 655 -8.26 14.54 -8.96
CA PHE A 655 -7.52 14.01 -7.80
C PHE A 655 -6.62 15.05 -7.11
N SER A 656 -6.48 16.26 -7.67
CA SER A 656 -5.67 17.35 -7.09
C SER A 656 -6.48 18.35 -6.25
N PHE A 657 -7.62 17.92 -5.69
CA PHE A 657 -8.62 18.69 -4.94
C PHE A 657 -9.28 19.81 -5.75
N VAL A 658 -10.48 19.54 -6.27
CA VAL A 658 -11.20 20.46 -7.16
C VAL A 658 -11.51 21.81 -6.47
N GLN A 659 -11.73 21.81 -5.15
CA GLN A 659 -11.96 23.02 -4.35
C GLN A 659 -10.80 24.03 -4.47
N ARG A 660 -9.56 23.53 -4.46
CA ARG A 660 -8.34 24.34 -4.61
C ARG A 660 -8.20 24.91 -6.02
N LYS A 661 -8.61 24.15 -7.04
CA LYS A 661 -8.55 24.57 -8.46
C LYS A 661 -9.68 25.53 -8.85
N ASN A 662 -10.78 25.53 -8.09
CA ASN A 662 -11.90 26.46 -8.15
C ASN A 662 -12.48 26.67 -9.57
N PRO A 663 -12.93 25.60 -10.26
CA PRO A 663 -13.48 25.73 -11.61
C PRO A 663 -14.73 26.61 -11.66
N VAL A 664 -15.56 26.64 -10.60
CA VAL A 664 -16.80 27.43 -10.55
C VAL A 664 -16.52 28.92 -10.73
N ALA A 665 -15.49 29.46 -10.07
CA ALA A 665 -15.09 30.86 -10.27
C ALA A 665 -14.69 31.15 -11.72
N VAL A 666 -14.03 30.20 -12.39
CA VAL A 666 -13.66 30.33 -13.82
C VAL A 666 -14.90 30.43 -14.69
N LEU A 667 -15.90 29.57 -14.45
CA LEU A 667 -17.15 29.59 -15.24
C LEU A 667 -17.89 30.92 -15.08
N HIS A 668 -18.04 31.41 -13.85
CA HIS A 668 -18.71 32.68 -13.59
C HIS A 668 -17.95 33.88 -14.16
N ALA A 669 -16.63 33.90 -14.05
CA ALA A 669 -15.80 34.94 -14.64
C ALA A 669 -15.93 34.96 -16.17
N PHE A 670 -15.95 33.78 -16.80
CA PHE A 670 -16.15 33.64 -18.25
C PHE A 670 -17.54 34.13 -18.67
N GLN A 671 -18.61 33.68 -18.00
CA GLN A 671 -19.98 34.11 -18.30
C GLN A 671 -20.12 35.63 -18.23
N LYS A 672 -19.54 36.26 -17.20
CA LYS A 672 -19.56 37.72 -17.01
C LYS A 672 -18.74 38.45 -18.08
N ALA A 673 -17.51 38.02 -18.34
CA ALA A 673 -16.65 38.65 -19.34
C ALA A 673 -17.23 38.57 -20.75
N PHE A 674 -17.92 37.47 -21.07
CA PHE A 674 -18.31 37.20 -22.45
C PHE A 674 -19.81 37.22 -22.68
N ALA A 675 -20.66 37.69 -21.76
CA ALA A 675 -22.13 37.66 -21.87
C ALA A 675 -22.67 38.02 -23.27
N ASN A 676 -22.06 39.01 -23.95
CA ASN A 676 -22.45 39.47 -25.30
C ASN A 676 -21.43 39.10 -26.41
N VAL A 677 -20.60 38.08 -26.20
CA VAL A 677 -19.60 37.59 -27.16
C VAL A 677 -19.92 36.12 -27.49
N PRO A 678 -20.76 35.86 -28.51
CA PRO A 678 -21.17 34.51 -28.86
C PRO A 678 -20.03 33.66 -29.44
N GLU A 679 -18.92 34.27 -29.85
CA GLU A 679 -17.73 33.58 -30.39
C GLU A 679 -16.74 33.12 -29.30
N ALA A 680 -16.90 33.56 -28.06
CA ALA A 680 -16.06 33.09 -26.96
C ALA A 680 -16.39 31.63 -26.62
N ARG A 681 -15.37 30.81 -26.35
CA ARG A 681 -15.49 29.41 -25.93
C ARG A 681 -14.67 29.17 -24.67
N LEU A 682 -15.16 28.33 -23.77
CA LEU A 682 -14.41 27.86 -22.60
C LEU A 682 -14.32 26.35 -22.63
N ILE A 683 -13.09 25.83 -22.64
CA ILE A 683 -12.81 24.42 -22.45
C ILE A 683 -12.40 24.20 -20.98
N VAL A 684 -13.15 23.36 -20.28
CA VAL A 684 -12.82 22.88 -18.94
C VAL A 684 -12.23 21.48 -19.08
N LYS A 685 -10.90 21.41 -19.14
CA LYS A 685 -10.18 20.14 -19.24
C LYS A 685 -9.95 19.54 -17.85
N THR A 686 -10.51 18.37 -17.61
CA THR A 686 -10.28 17.57 -16.39
C THR A 686 -10.01 16.10 -16.69
N GLN A 687 -9.58 15.34 -15.69
CA GLN A 687 -9.54 13.88 -15.72
C GLN A 687 -9.94 13.34 -14.35
N ASN A 688 -10.22 12.04 -14.27
CA ASN A 688 -10.59 11.31 -13.05
C ASN A 688 -11.86 11.81 -12.35
N ARG A 689 -12.67 12.68 -12.98
CA ARG A 689 -13.89 13.23 -12.38
C ARG A 689 -14.83 12.13 -11.88
N ASP A 690 -15.04 11.11 -12.70
CA ASP A 690 -15.97 10.00 -12.41
C ASP A 690 -15.43 9.00 -11.35
N SER A 691 -14.20 9.22 -10.86
CA SER A 691 -13.55 8.41 -9.83
C SER A 691 -13.44 9.15 -8.49
N VAL A 692 -14.08 10.32 -8.37
CA VAL A 692 -14.15 11.08 -7.12
C VAL A 692 -15.45 10.73 -6.37
N PHE A 693 -15.31 10.32 -5.12
CA PHE A 693 -16.43 9.93 -4.24
C PHE A 693 -16.61 10.84 -3.02
N ASP A 694 -15.77 11.87 -2.90
CA ASP A 694 -15.86 12.86 -1.83
C ASP A 694 -17.08 13.77 -2.01
N ALA A 695 -17.92 13.91 -0.98
CA ALA A 695 -19.18 14.63 -1.06
C ALA A 695 -19.00 16.12 -1.39
N VAL A 696 -17.92 16.76 -0.90
CA VAL A 696 -17.64 18.17 -1.17
C VAL A 696 -17.30 18.36 -2.65
N GLN A 697 -16.48 17.47 -3.22
CA GLN A 697 -16.16 17.51 -4.64
C GLN A 697 -17.35 17.17 -5.55
N ILE A 698 -18.21 16.24 -5.15
CA ILE A 698 -19.45 15.92 -5.88
C ILE A 698 -20.33 17.17 -5.98
N ASN A 699 -20.60 17.83 -4.85
CA ASN A 699 -21.41 19.06 -4.82
C ASN A 699 -20.81 20.19 -5.68
N LEU A 700 -19.48 20.24 -5.81
CA LEU A 700 -18.80 21.20 -6.66
C LEU A 700 -18.97 20.88 -8.15
N TRP A 701 -18.95 19.59 -8.52
CA TRP A 701 -19.24 19.15 -9.88
C TRP A 701 -20.70 19.37 -10.29
N ASP A 702 -21.66 19.20 -9.37
CA ASP A 702 -23.07 19.49 -9.63
C ASP A 702 -23.29 20.98 -9.98
N GLN A 703 -22.55 21.89 -9.32
CA GLN A 703 -22.55 23.31 -9.66
C GLN A 703 -21.96 23.55 -11.06
N VAL A 704 -20.82 22.91 -11.37
CA VAL A 704 -20.20 22.98 -12.70
C VAL A 704 -21.19 22.53 -13.78
N ASP A 705 -21.85 21.39 -13.60
CA ASP A 705 -22.80 20.86 -14.58
C ASP A 705 -24.02 21.77 -14.77
N THR A 706 -24.53 22.34 -13.68
CA THR A 706 -25.64 23.31 -13.73
C THR A 706 -25.26 24.52 -14.59
N ILE A 707 -24.04 25.05 -14.40
CA ILE A 707 -23.56 26.21 -15.16
C ILE A 707 -23.32 25.83 -16.63
N VAL A 708 -22.68 24.69 -16.90
CA VAL A 708 -22.41 24.18 -18.25
C VAL A 708 -23.71 23.94 -19.03
N ALA A 709 -24.74 23.38 -18.39
CA ALA A 709 -26.04 23.18 -19.02
C ALA A 709 -26.74 24.49 -19.41
N SER A 710 -26.41 25.60 -18.73
CA SER A 710 -26.98 26.92 -18.99
C SER A 710 -26.25 27.74 -20.06
N ASP A 711 -25.03 27.34 -20.46
CA ASP A 711 -24.20 28.12 -21.39
C ASP A 711 -23.50 27.21 -22.43
N PRO A 712 -23.99 27.13 -23.67
CA PRO A 712 -23.46 26.23 -24.70
C PRO A 712 -22.05 26.57 -25.17
N ARG A 713 -21.48 27.69 -24.71
CA ARG A 713 -20.10 28.10 -25.01
C ARG A 713 -19.06 27.39 -24.15
N ILE A 714 -19.51 26.71 -23.09
CA ILE A 714 -18.66 26.03 -22.12
C ILE A 714 -18.71 24.52 -22.42
N THR A 715 -17.54 23.89 -22.53
CA THR A 715 -17.40 22.45 -22.80
C THR A 715 -16.50 21.80 -21.76
N VAL A 716 -16.98 20.75 -21.10
CA VAL A 716 -16.18 19.95 -20.16
C VAL A 716 -15.59 18.76 -20.91
N MET A 717 -14.27 18.57 -20.79
CA MET A 717 -13.54 17.42 -21.31
C MET A 717 -12.98 16.60 -20.15
N ASN A 718 -13.62 15.48 -19.81
CA ASN A 718 -13.14 14.56 -18.78
C ASN A 718 -12.41 13.36 -19.43
N GLU A 719 -11.15 13.55 -19.79
CA GLU A 719 -10.36 12.56 -20.54
C GLU A 719 -8.88 12.57 -20.14
N THR A 720 -8.23 11.43 -20.03
CA THR A 720 -6.76 11.38 -19.87
C THR A 720 -6.09 11.58 -21.23
N LEU A 721 -5.39 12.70 -21.41
CA LEU A 721 -4.65 13.00 -22.64
C LEU A 721 -3.19 12.57 -22.50
N SER A 722 -2.56 12.20 -23.62
CA SER A 722 -1.10 12.19 -23.66
C SER A 722 -0.56 13.60 -23.40
N TYR A 723 0.63 13.69 -22.81
CA TYR A 723 1.23 14.99 -22.48
C TYR A 723 1.35 15.89 -23.73
N HIS A 724 1.78 15.32 -24.87
CA HIS A 724 1.81 16.02 -26.15
C HIS A 724 0.45 16.61 -26.56
N ASN A 725 -0.65 15.86 -26.42
CA ASN A 725 -1.98 16.37 -26.76
C ASN A 725 -2.49 17.41 -25.76
N LEU A 726 -2.10 17.32 -24.49
CA LEU A 726 -2.37 18.37 -23.50
C LEU A 726 -1.66 19.68 -23.87
N LEU A 727 -0.40 19.61 -24.33
CA LEU A 727 0.32 20.79 -24.81
C LEU A 727 -0.29 21.37 -26.08
N ARG A 728 -0.73 20.53 -27.03
CA ARG A 728 -1.48 21.01 -28.22
C ARG A 728 -2.78 21.71 -27.83
N LEU A 729 -3.52 21.18 -26.85
CA LEU A 729 -4.74 21.82 -26.36
C LEU A 729 -4.44 23.22 -25.80
N LYS A 730 -3.36 23.36 -25.02
CA LYS A 730 -2.88 24.66 -24.53
C LYS A 730 -2.47 25.59 -25.68
N ALA A 731 -1.55 25.17 -26.54
CA ALA A 731 -1.00 25.99 -27.62
C ALA A 731 -2.07 26.45 -28.63
N GLY A 732 -3.13 25.66 -28.85
CA GLY A 732 -4.26 26.00 -29.71
C GLY A 732 -5.28 26.96 -29.07
N SER A 733 -5.18 27.21 -27.76
CA SER A 733 -6.05 28.13 -27.03
C SER A 733 -5.55 29.59 -27.16
N ASP A 734 -6.46 30.53 -26.99
CA ASP A 734 -6.18 31.97 -27.04
C ASP A 734 -5.91 32.58 -25.66
N CYS A 735 -6.35 31.91 -24.59
CA CYS A 735 -6.12 32.31 -23.20
C CYS A 735 -6.15 31.10 -22.27
N TYR A 736 -5.19 31.00 -21.35
CA TYR A 736 -5.21 30.03 -20.25
C TYR A 736 -5.69 30.71 -18.96
N ILE A 737 -6.62 30.09 -18.24
CA ILE A 737 -7.24 30.63 -17.04
C ILE A 737 -6.92 29.73 -15.85
N SER A 738 -6.46 30.33 -14.75
CA SER A 738 -6.25 29.64 -13.48
C SER A 738 -6.70 30.52 -12.30
N LEU A 739 -7.98 30.42 -11.92
CA LEU A 739 -8.52 31.08 -10.73
C LEU A 739 -8.38 30.19 -9.50
N HIS A 740 -7.19 29.61 -9.32
CA HIS A 740 -6.91 28.73 -8.19
C HIS A 740 -6.97 29.50 -6.85
N LYS A 741 -7.20 28.76 -5.78
CA LYS A 741 -7.11 29.27 -4.40
C LYS A 741 -5.69 29.22 -3.84
N SER A 742 -4.89 28.26 -4.30
CA SER A 742 -3.45 28.16 -4.04
C SER A 742 -2.80 27.12 -4.97
N GLU A 743 -1.53 27.32 -5.32
CA GLU A 743 -0.67 26.43 -6.09
C GLU A 743 0.74 26.35 -5.48
N GLY A 744 1.30 25.14 -5.41
CA GLY A 744 2.69 24.96 -4.98
C GLY A 744 3.72 25.35 -6.04
N TRP A 745 3.37 25.19 -7.33
CA TRP A 745 4.22 25.54 -8.48
C TRP A 745 3.42 26.14 -9.64
N GLY A 746 2.48 25.38 -10.20
CA GLY A 746 1.61 25.86 -11.29
C GLY A 746 2.02 25.42 -12.71
N PHE A 747 2.31 24.12 -12.92
CA PHE A 747 2.61 23.53 -14.24
C PHE A 747 1.63 23.96 -15.35
N GLY A 748 0.34 24.08 -15.00
CA GLY A 748 -0.71 24.61 -15.88
C GLY A 748 -0.30 25.91 -16.60
N MET A 749 0.12 26.90 -15.81
CA MET A 749 0.42 28.26 -16.23
C MET A 749 1.80 28.37 -16.88
N ILE A 750 2.85 27.79 -16.29
CA ILE A 750 4.21 27.89 -16.87
C ILE A 750 4.30 27.22 -18.24
N GLU A 751 3.61 26.09 -18.44
CA GLU A 751 3.55 25.45 -19.76
C GLU A 751 2.79 26.31 -20.77
N ALA A 752 1.69 26.97 -20.37
CA ALA A 752 0.98 27.91 -21.24
C ALA A 752 1.87 29.10 -21.63
N MET A 753 2.61 29.68 -20.67
CA MET A 753 3.55 30.77 -20.93
C MET A 753 4.69 30.36 -21.85
N ASN A 754 5.27 29.16 -21.66
CA ASN A 754 6.28 28.60 -22.57
C ASN A 754 5.77 28.48 -24.02
N LEU A 755 4.50 28.08 -24.18
CA LEU A 755 3.84 27.96 -25.48
C LEU A 755 3.41 29.31 -26.08
N GLY A 756 3.69 30.43 -25.41
CA GLY A 756 3.25 31.76 -25.84
C GLY A 756 1.75 31.99 -25.70
N VAL A 757 1.09 31.25 -24.82
CA VAL A 757 -0.34 31.41 -24.51
C VAL A 757 -0.47 32.38 -23.33
N PRO A 758 -1.24 33.47 -23.47
CA PRO A 758 -1.47 34.44 -22.40
C PRO A 758 -2.21 33.81 -21.21
N VAL A 759 -1.87 34.24 -19.99
CA VAL A 759 -2.40 33.66 -18.74
C VAL A 759 -3.17 34.71 -17.92
N VAL A 760 -4.40 34.38 -17.55
CA VAL A 760 -5.19 35.09 -16.53
C VAL A 760 -5.24 34.21 -15.28
N CYS A 761 -4.72 34.69 -14.15
CA CYS A 761 -4.61 33.86 -12.94
C CYS A 761 -4.79 34.64 -11.65
N THR A 762 -5.16 33.95 -10.57
CA THR A 762 -5.11 34.50 -9.21
C THR A 762 -3.71 35.01 -8.90
N GLY A 763 -3.61 36.21 -8.35
CA GLY A 763 -2.33 36.83 -7.95
C GLY A 763 -1.81 36.35 -6.60
N TYR A 764 -1.84 35.04 -6.33
CA TYR A 764 -1.55 34.46 -5.01
C TYR A 764 -0.79 33.13 -5.13
N SER A 765 0.13 32.85 -4.19
CA SER A 765 0.89 31.58 -4.05
C SER A 765 1.98 31.35 -5.11
N GLY A 766 2.36 30.09 -5.34
CA GLY A 766 3.60 29.70 -6.00
C GLY A 766 3.75 30.13 -7.47
N ASN A 767 2.65 30.43 -8.17
CA ASN A 767 2.72 30.97 -9.53
C ASN A 767 3.38 32.36 -9.59
N MET A 768 3.42 33.09 -8.48
CA MET A 768 3.93 34.47 -8.43
C MET A 768 5.43 34.59 -8.75
N ASP A 769 6.20 33.50 -8.66
CA ASP A 769 7.60 33.44 -9.13
C ASP A 769 7.73 33.76 -10.63
N PHE A 770 6.69 33.52 -11.44
CA PHE A 770 6.70 33.79 -12.88
C PHE A 770 5.46 34.54 -13.41
N CYS A 771 4.37 34.63 -12.64
CA CYS A 771 3.18 35.41 -12.94
C CYS A 771 3.29 36.82 -12.31
N THR A 772 3.71 37.79 -13.10
CA THR A 772 3.85 39.19 -12.70
C THR A 772 2.86 40.07 -13.46
N LYS A 773 2.79 41.36 -13.08
CA LYS A 773 2.04 42.37 -13.84
C LYS A 773 2.51 42.53 -15.28
N ASP A 774 3.70 42.05 -15.63
CA ASP A 774 4.25 42.12 -16.99
C ASP A 774 4.01 40.82 -17.79
N THR A 775 3.90 39.67 -17.11
CA THR A 775 3.78 38.35 -17.76
C THR A 775 2.36 37.74 -17.72
N ALA A 776 1.50 38.19 -16.81
CA ALA A 776 0.12 37.68 -16.67
C ALA A 776 -0.89 38.80 -16.38
N TRP A 777 -2.18 38.52 -16.54
CA TRP A 777 -3.24 39.36 -15.96
C TRP A 777 -3.60 38.78 -14.61
N LEU A 778 -3.16 39.46 -13.56
CA LEU A 778 -3.36 39.02 -12.18
C LEU A 778 -4.76 39.40 -11.69
N VAL A 779 -5.42 38.44 -11.07
CA VAL A 779 -6.74 38.59 -10.47
C VAL A 779 -6.56 38.82 -8.96
N ASN A 780 -7.17 39.89 -8.47
CA ASN A 780 -7.24 40.21 -7.04
C ASN A 780 -7.98 39.12 -6.28
N TYR A 781 -7.70 39.02 -4.98
CA TYR A 781 -8.30 38.02 -4.11
C TYR A 781 -8.49 38.60 -2.71
N ILE A 782 -9.26 37.87 -1.91
CA ILE A 782 -9.30 38.04 -0.46
C ILE A 782 -8.85 36.75 0.21
N GLU A 783 -8.08 36.84 1.29
CA GLU A 783 -7.73 35.66 2.06
C GLU A 783 -8.94 35.21 2.88
N THR A 784 -9.31 33.93 2.73
CA THR A 784 -10.44 33.31 3.40
C THR A 784 -9.93 32.19 4.31
N PRO A 785 -10.27 32.20 5.61
CA PRO A 785 -9.94 31.11 6.52
C PRO A 785 -10.56 29.79 6.09
N LEU A 786 -9.78 28.71 6.17
CA LEU A 786 -10.23 27.36 5.84
C LEU A 786 -10.90 26.68 7.04
N GLN A 787 -11.97 25.97 6.74
CA GLN A 787 -12.52 24.95 7.61
C GLN A 787 -11.71 23.66 7.48
N GLN A 788 -11.82 22.80 8.49
CA GLN A 788 -10.98 21.60 8.59
C GLN A 788 -11.19 20.59 7.44
N ASP A 789 -12.36 20.59 6.80
CA ASP A 789 -12.71 19.70 5.70
C ASP A 789 -12.57 20.35 4.31
N ASP A 790 -12.11 21.61 4.23
CA ASP A 790 -11.92 22.30 2.95
C ASP A 790 -10.69 21.77 2.17
N TYR A 791 -9.71 21.20 2.88
CA TYR A 791 -8.51 20.59 2.30
C TYR A 791 -7.92 19.52 3.22
N ILE A 792 -6.92 18.79 2.72
CA ILE A 792 -6.12 17.90 3.57
C ILE A 792 -5.25 18.68 4.54
N PHE A 793 -5.13 18.16 5.76
CA PHE A 793 -4.21 18.62 6.80
C PHE A 793 -4.33 20.11 7.18
N VAL A 794 -5.52 20.70 7.02
CA VAL A 794 -5.80 22.08 7.41
C VAL A 794 -5.51 22.29 8.90
N ARG A 795 -4.64 23.27 9.19
CA ARG A 795 -4.43 23.79 10.54
C ARG A 795 -5.43 24.90 10.84
N LYS A 796 -5.79 25.07 12.11
CA LYS A 796 -6.63 26.19 12.55
C LYS A 796 -6.02 27.52 12.09
N GLY A 797 -6.83 28.34 11.42
CA GLY A 797 -6.38 29.64 10.90
C GLY A 797 -5.47 29.53 9.68
N SER A 798 -5.43 28.39 8.99
CA SER A 798 -4.90 28.34 7.62
C SER A 798 -5.82 29.12 6.70
N VAL A 799 -5.27 29.72 5.65
CA VAL A 799 -6.01 30.55 4.70
C VAL A 799 -5.76 30.12 3.26
N TRP A 800 -6.68 30.52 2.38
CA TRP A 800 -6.52 30.48 0.93
C TRP A 800 -6.94 31.79 0.31
N ALA A 801 -6.51 32.04 -0.93
CA ALA A 801 -7.09 33.10 -1.74
C ALA A 801 -8.47 32.68 -2.25
N GLU A 802 -9.47 33.54 -2.06
CA GLU A 802 -10.71 33.51 -2.84
C GLU A 802 -10.62 34.59 -3.94
N PRO A 803 -10.50 34.19 -5.22
CA PRO A 803 -10.34 35.15 -6.31
C PRO A 803 -11.60 35.98 -6.54
N ASP A 804 -11.41 37.27 -6.83
CA ASP A 804 -12.49 38.19 -7.20
C ASP A 804 -12.97 37.89 -8.63
N VAL A 805 -14.16 37.30 -8.74
CA VAL A 805 -14.81 36.92 -10.00
C VAL A 805 -15.10 38.13 -10.90
N GLU A 806 -15.45 39.29 -10.33
CA GLU A 806 -15.69 40.51 -11.11
C GLU A 806 -14.40 41.05 -11.70
N HIS A 807 -13.33 41.06 -10.91
CA HIS A 807 -12.02 41.44 -11.41
C HIS A 807 -11.47 40.43 -12.42
N ALA A 808 -11.69 39.12 -12.21
CA ALA A 808 -11.35 38.09 -13.19
C ALA A 808 -12.03 38.33 -14.53
N ALA A 809 -13.32 38.68 -14.52
CA ALA A 809 -14.05 39.00 -15.74
C ALA A 809 -13.45 40.22 -16.47
N LYS A 810 -13.04 41.27 -15.72
CA LYS A 810 -12.33 42.44 -16.28
C LYS A 810 -10.98 42.06 -16.88
N GLN A 811 -10.22 41.18 -16.24
CA GLN A 811 -8.94 40.71 -16.75
C GLN A 811 -9.10 39.85 -18.02
N LEU A 812 -10.15 39.00 -18.07
CA LEU A 812 -10.50 38.27 -19.28
C LEU A 812 -10.88 39.20 -20.43
N ARG A 813 -11.64 40.27 -20.17
CA ARG A 813 -11.91 41.33 -21.16
C ARG A 813 -10.61 42.00 -21.63
N ALA A 814 -9.75 42.42 -20.70
CA ALA A 814 -8.49 43.06 -21.04
C ALA A 814 -7.60 42.17 -21.91
N ALA A 815 -7.56 40.86 -21.62
CA ALA A 815 -6.85 39.89 -22.44
C ALA A 815 -7.50 39.70 -23.83
N PHE A 816 -8.83 39.77 -23.93
CA PHE A 816 -9.57 39.60 -25.19
C PHE A 816 -9.52 40.85 -26.10
N ASP A 817 -9.81 42.02 -25.54
CA ASP A 817 -10.08 43.28 -26.26
C ASP A 817 -8.83 43.93 -26.87
N ASP A 818 -7.64 43.67 -26.33
CA ASP A 818 -6.37 44.22 -26.84
C ASP A 818 -5.41 43.11 -27.32
N PRO A 819 -5.44 42.76 -28.62
CA PRO A 819 -4.53 41.78 -29.20
C PRO A 819 -3.05 42.16 -29.09
N ARG A 820 -2.71 43.46 -29.07
CA ARG A 820 -1.31 43.91 -28.98
C ARG A 820 -0.78 43.74 -27.58
N ALA A 821 -1.52 44.20 -26.57
CA ALA A 821 -1.17 43.94 -25.17
C ALA A 821 -1.12 42.44 -24.89
N ARG A 822 -2.04 41.67 -25.49
CA ARG A 822 -2.05 40.21 -25.36
C ARG A 822 -0.77 39.56 -25.87
N ALA A 823 -0.35 39.91 -27.08
CA ALA A 823 0.88 39.39 -27.68
C ALA A 823 2.13 39.86 -26.90
N ALA A 824 2.18 41.13 -26.49
CA ALA A 824 3.32 41.67 -25.74
C ALA A 824 3.54 40.92 -24.41
N LYS A 825 2.45 40.69 -23.65
CA LYS A 825 2.49 39.98 -22.37
C LYS A 825 2.83 38.50 -22.53
N ALA A 826 2.29 37.83 -23.55
CA ALA A 826 2.65 36.44 -23.86
C ALA A 826 4.14 36.30 -24.24
N ASN A 827 4.68 37.24 -25.03
CA ASN A 827 6.10 37.25 -25.40
C ASN A 827 7.02 37.54 -24.20
N ALA A 828 6.63 38.46 -23.32
CA ALA A 828 7.34 38.74 -22.08
C ALA A 828 7.37 37.50 -21.17
N ALA A 829 6.23 36.84 -20.99
CA ALA A 829 6.12 35.60 -20.23
C ALA A 829 7.03 34.51 -20.81
N ARG A 830 6.93 34.24 -22.12
CA ARG A 830 7.77 33.24 -22.79
C ARG A 830 9.26 33.55 -22.61
N SER A 831 9.66 34.81 -22.79
CA SER A 831 11.05 35.24 -22.62
C SER A 831 11.55 34.98 -21.19
N LEU A 832 10.74 35.30 -20.17
CA LEU A 832 11.05 35.01 -18.78
C LEU A 832 11.22 33.50 -18.53
N ILE A 833 10.25 32.69 -19.00
CA ILE A 833 10.26 31.23 -18.80
C ILE A 833 11.50 30.58 -19.43
N HIS A 834 11.85 30.94 -20.66
CA HIS A 834 13.05 30.40 -21.31
C HIS A 834 14.35 30.83 -20.62
N LYS A 835 14.40 32.08 -20.13
CA LYS A 835 15.59 32.63 -19.49
C LYS A 835 15.83 32.04 -18.10
N ASP A 836 14.80 32.00 -17.27
CA ASP A 836 14.94 31.77 -15.82
C ASP A 836 14.41 30.39 -15.37
N PHE A 837 13.56 29.74 -16.18
CA PHE A 837 12.89 28.46 -15.82
C PHE A 837 13.08 27.35 -16.86
N SER A 838 14.05 27.51 -17.78
CA SER A 838 14.49 26.42 -18.64
C SER A 838 15.24 25.35 -17.85
N SER A 839 15.31 24.13 -18.39
CA SER A 839 16.11 23.04 -17.80
C SER A 839 17.57 23.48 -17.57
N GLU A 840 18.16 24.24 -18.50
CA GLU A 840 19.52 24.79 -18.33
C GLU A 840 19.60 25.75 -17.13
N ALA A 841 18.68 26.72 -17.03
CA ALA A 841 18.67 27.68 -15.93
C ALA A 841 18.52 26.99 -14.56
N ILE A 842 17.60 26.04 -14.45
CA ILE A 842 17.35 25.30 -13.20
C ILE A 842 18.49 24.34 -12.88
N SER A 843 19.11 23.70 -13.89
CA SER A 843 20.30 22.85 -13.68
C SER A 843 21.48 23.63 -13.11
N LYS A 844 21.68 24.90 -13.52
CA LYS A 844 22.70 25.76 -12.93
C LYS A 844 22.41 26.06 -11.46
N ARG A 845 21.14 26.29 -11.09
CA ARG A 845 20.74 26.51 -9.67
C ARG A 845 20.95 25.26 -8.83
N TYR A 846 20.47 24.10 -9.30
CA TYR A 846 20.63 22.82 -8.60
C TYR A 846 22.11 22.48 -8.46
N GLY A 847 22.84 22.54 -9.57
CA GLY A 847 24.28 22.24 -9.62
C GLY A 847 25.09 23.13 -8.68
N ALA A 848 24.81 24.43 -8.63
CA ALA A 848 25.49 25.35 -7.72
C ALA A 848 25.27 24.93 -6.25
N ARG A 849 24.01 24.72 -5.83
CA ARG A 849 23.71 24.34 -4.44
C ARG A 849 24.29 22.98 -4.07
N LEU A 850 24.16 21.99 -4.96
CA LEU A 850 24.69 20.65 -4.73
C LEU A 850 26.22 20.65 -4.64
N GLN A 851 26.90 21.39 -5.52
CA GLN A 851 28.36 21.51 -5.46
C GLN A 851 28.82 22.20 -4.17
N ASP A 852 28.08 23.19 -3.67
CA ASP A 852 28.40 23.82 -2.39
C ASP A 852 28.31 22.82 -1.22
N ILE A 853 27.26 21.98 -1.19
CA ILE A 853 27.10 20.91 -0.21
C ILE A 853 28.25 19.88 -0.35
N LEU A 854 28.56 19.45 -1.58
CA LEU A 854 29.63 18.48 -1.84
C LEU A 854 31.03 19.01 -1.45
N LYS A 855 31.26 20.33 -1.50
CA LYS A 855 32.52 20.99 -1.09
C LYS A 855 32.64 21.13 0.42
N GLN A 856 31.57 21.50 1.11
CA GLN A 856 31.56 21.68 2.56
C GLN A 856 31.73 20.35 3.31
N GLY A 857 31.48 19.23 2.62
CA GLY A 857 31.40 17.92 3.25
C GLY A 857 30.23 17.87 4.23
N ARG A 858 30.06 16.73 4.90
CA ARG A 858 29.06 16.63 5.97
C ARG A 858 29.54 17.49 7.14
N HIS A 859 29.11 18.75 7.22
CA HIS A 859 29.15 19.46 8.49
C HIS A 859 28.16 18.72 9.39
N CYS A 860 28.68 17.79 10.20
CA CYS A 860 27.95 17.27 11.33
C CYS A 860 27.58 18.46 12.21
N SER A 861 26.37 18.98 12.08
CA SER A 861 25.71 19.65 13.19
C SER A 861 25.43 18.58 14.25
N ALA A 862 26.49 18.18 14.97
CA ALA A 862 26.34 17.63 16.29
C ALA A 862 26.02 18.82 17.20
N ALA A 863 24.73 19.06 17.39
CA ALA A 863 24.19 19.79 18.54
C ALA A 863 23.22 18.84 19.24
#